data_AF-A0A7I8X2L4-F1
#
_entry.id   AF-A0A7I8X2L4-F1
#
_cell.length_a   1.000
_cell.length_b   1.000
_cell.length_c   1.000
_cell.angle_alpha   90.00
_cell.angle_beta   90.00
_cell.angle_gamma   90.00
#
_symmetry.space_group_name_H-M   'P 1'
#
loop_
_entity.id
_entity.type
_entity.pdbx_description
1 polymer ?
#
loop_
_entity_poly.entity_id
_entity_poly.type
_entity_poly.pdbx_seq_one_letter_code
_entity_poly.pdbx_strand_id
1 'polypeptide(L)'
;MHILLLIFVPLVIGQFNERRPVDLWNPFGTSTTRRPGQGAASDEVIVRLSIGHVIGRRITVRNVPWTADKDPLETERPTGSHFDPDPVPPLNNVTVYSFLGIPYAEPPVSQRRFKPPQLMTQLPGEGPFSALEYGPTCAQEVETRPSLKINNLYPFRVSEDCLYLNIFTPDASKTSSRNYPVIAFFHGGNFQTGSANEWPGHVLASRGFVVVTINYRLGAFGFMSLGDTYTGNYGIQDQRCALQWIEQHISAFGGNPGAVSIVGHDAGAVSAGIHMLSPLSKNLFKAVVAMSGAEVSYHSTIGKPALAFNNTIKLGRYLGCVQPVAHQVWDCIQTRSTNDIIQAVSPTNVPSIPIEFNRYLFMPTIDNRELSAHPLLMLNEVPTGGANLPSPVPYLTGLNIHDGVEAILENRPLGEFSDFEVDESFMRSFIIEYAYRHNYTMNREAIIAAISDYYTYWPDKSDIWNIRQKFIELATDAYYTAPIAQSAHLHSAAGSRTFMYVNSYNFSEARENRDEKESAQAFRDWMGSCHECDLYLLFGFPFLEKELMPKHLNEVVWYNTDRNASYLFGSMVRQFVRNYDPNLPNQGIWPAHQPRAHWFMNFTYHAYQPTDRLGIVDRDYRYAETMSDQHAINSELKLRYLNFLNQLNGKQVDIQLCEKIIVQGTFEGIQRNGEHFLIQNLSTPTGVLDNGVIRTKDTVSISLDLKKEQ
;
A
#
# COMPACT_ATOMS: atom_id res chain seq x y z
N MET A 1 -15.14 45.61 50.71
CA MET A 1 -16.34 45.97 49.92
C MET A 1 -15.93 45.84 48.45
N HIS A 2 -16.46 44.99 47.58
CA HIS A 2 -17.73 44.24 47.51
C HIS A 2 -17.46 42.81 46.99
N ILE A 3 -17.88 41.78 47.74
CA ILE A 3 -19.06 40.90 47.56
C ILE A 3 -18.83 39.73 46.58
N LEU A 4 -18.92 38.54 47.18
CA LEU A 4 -18.92 37.18 46.65
C LEU A 4 -19.92 36.95 45.49
N LEU A 5 -19.55 36.05 44.59
CA LEU A 5 -20.45 34.98 44.17
C LEU A 5 -19.68 33.65 44.10
N LEU A 6 -19.89 32.82 45.13
CA LEU A 6 -19.50 31.41 45.20
C LEU A 6 -20.49 30.61 44.34
N ILE A 7 -20.01 29.93 43.31
CA ILE A 7 -20.74 28.84 42.67
C ILE A 7 -20.06 27.54 43.11
N PHE A 8 -20.73 26.84 44.02
CA PHE A 8 -20.42 25.47 44.41
C PHE A 8 -20.72 24.54 43.23
N VAL A 9 -19.70 23.87 42.69
CA VAL A 9 -19.87 22.67 41.86
C VAL A 9 -19.47 21.48 42.74
N PRO A 10 -20.35 20.49 42.99
CA PRO A 10 -20.02 19.37 43.84
C PRO A 10 -19.00 18.47 43.15
N LEU A 11 -17.89 18.18 43.85
CA LEU A 11 -17.03 17.04 43.54
C LEU A 11 -17.87 15.77 43.64
N VAL A 12 -18.13 15.12 42.51
CA VAL A 12 -18.50 13.71 42.47
C VAL A 12 -17.24 12.93 42.12
N ILE A 13 -16.58 12.41 43.15
CA ILE A 13 -15.56 11.38 43.02
C ILE A 13 -16.32 10.09 42.69
N GLY A 14 -16.33 9.73 41.41
CA GLY A 14 -16.85 8.45 40.93
C GLY A 14 -15.75 7.70 40.19
N GLN A 15 -15.30 6.58 40.75
CA GLN A 15 -14.50 5.58 40.02
C GLN A 15 -15.36 5.04 38.86
N PHE A 16 -15.15 5.55 37.65
CA PHE A 16 -15.72 4.96 36.44
C PHE A 16 -14.93 3.71 36.08
N ASN A 17 -15.51 2.54 36.38
CA ASN A 17 -15.17 1.30 35.69
C ASN A 17 -15.69 1.44 34.25
N GLU A 18 -14.82 1.76 33.29
CA GLU A 18 -15.17 1.73 31.87
C GLU A 18 -15.38 0.27 31.41
N ARG A 19 -16.57 -0.26 31.68
CA ARG A 19 -17.17 -1.27 30.80
C ARG A 19 -17.92 -0.52 29.70
N ARG A 20 -18.02 -1.12 28.50
CA ARG A 20 -18.73 -0.57 27.32
C ARG A 20 -19.98 0.21 27.77
N PRO A 21 -20.20 1.45 27.29
CA PRO A 21 -21.14 2.37 27.89
C PRO A 21 -22.51 1.70 28.05
N VAL A 22 -22.90 1.54 29.32
CA VAL A 22 -24.27 1.21 29.72
C VAL A 22 -24.99 2.55 29.83
N ASP A 23 -26.12 2.68 29.14
CA ASP A 23 -27.00 3.83 29.25
C ASP A 23 -27.44 4.00 30.71
N LEU A 24 -27.08 5.12 31.34
CA LEU A 24 -27.41 5.41 32.75
C LEU A 24 -28.92 5.54 33.00
N TRP A 25 -29.72 5.73 31.94
CA TRP A 25 -31.19 5.79 32.00
C TRP A 25 -31.85 4.46 31.64
N ASN A 26 -31.07 3.45 31.22
CA ASN A 26 -31.52 2.08 30.97
C ASN A 26 -30.39 1.07 31.27
N PRO A 27 -30.14 0.74 32.56
CA PRO A 27 -28.99 -0.06 32.98
C PRO A 27 -28.97 -1.53 32.48
N PHE A 28 -30.01 -1.96 31.77
CA PHE A 28 -30.10 -3.27 31.11
C PHE A 28 -30.21 -3.17 29.57
N GLY A 29 -30.19 -1.96 29.00
CA GLY A 29 -30.21 -1.73 27.56
C GLY A 29 -28.86 -1.26 27.05
N THR A 30 -28.20 -2.08 26.23
CA THR A 30 -27.10 -1.59 25.40
C THR A 30 -27.67 -0.71 24.30
N SER A 31 -27.05 0.41 23.93
CA SER A 31 -27.55 1.31 22.86
C SER A 31 -27.59 0.64 21.46
N THR A 32 -27.21 -0.64 21.37
CA THR A 32 -27.20 -1.50 20.19
C THR A 32 -28.26 -2.60 20.24
N THR A 33 -29.02 -2.74 21.33
CA THR A 33 -30.13 -3.70 21.43
C THR A 33 -31.43 -3.06 20.94
N ARG A 34 -32.01 -3.67 19.91
CA ARG A 34 -33.33 -3.32 19.35
C ARG A 34 -34.40 -3.30 20.44
N ARG A 35 -35.20 -2.22 20.49
CA ARG A 35 -36.37 -2.15 21.39
C ARG A 35 -37.36 -3.29 21.05
N PRO A 36 -37.92 -4.02 22.03
CA PRO A 36 -38.91 -5.06 21.76
C PRO A 36 -40.13 -4.44 21.06
N GLY A 37 -40.44 -4.89 19.84
CA GLY A 37 -41.66 -4.48 19.11
C GLY A 37 -41.46 -3.92 17.69
N GLN A 38 -40.24 -3.63 17.24
CA GLN A 38 -39.99 -3.35 15.82
C GLN A 38 -39.75 -4.67 15.08
N GLY A 39 -40.59 -5.02 14.10
CA GLY A 39 -40.35 -6.19 13.23
C GLY A 39 -39.12 -5.99 12.33
N ALA A 40 -38.38 -7.07 12.04
CA ALA A 40 -37.17 -7.04 11.21
C ALA A 40 -37.38 -6.24 9.93
N ALA A 41 -36.48 -5.28 9.65
CA ALA A 41 -36.50 -4.61 8.35
C ALA A 41 -36.20 -5.68 7.27
N SER A 42 -36.78 -5.53 6.08
CA SER A 42 -36.70 -6.56 5.03
C SER A 42 -35.27 -6.87 4.55
N ASP A 43 -34.32 -5.99 4.84
CA ASP A 43 -32.90 -6.10 4.50
C ASP A 43 -32.01 -6.62 5.65
N GLU A 44 -32.55 -6.85 6.85
CA GLU A 44 -31.77 -7.38 7.98
C GLU A 44 -31.52 -8.90 7.87
N VAL A 45 -30.32 -9.33 8.26
CA VAL A 45 -29.92 -10.75 8.28
C VAL A 45 -29.26 -11.10 9.60
N ILE A 46 -29.60 -12.26 10.16
CA ILE A 46 -29.07 -12.74 11.44
C ILE A 46 -28.10 -13.90 11.21
N VAL A 47 -26.87 -13.75 11.67
CA VAL A 47 -25.86 -14.81 11.74
C VAL A 47 -25.69 -15.26 13.19
N ARG A 48 -25.62 -16.56 13.42
CA ARG A 48 -25.46 -17.13 14.77
C ARG A 48 -24.03 -17.62 14.98
N LEU A 49 -23.34 -17.05 15.96
CA LEU A 49 -22.00 -17.45 16.41
C LEU A 49 -22.11 -18.20 17.74
N SER A 50 -21.02 -18.88 18.15
CA SER A 50 -20.92 -19.50 19.48
C SER A 50 -20.92 -18.46 20.62
N ILE A 51 -20.48 -17.23 20.33
CA ILE A 51 -20.38 -16.12 21.28
C ILE A 51 -21.61 -15.20 21.28
N GLY A 52 -22.63 -15.47 20.45
CA GLY A 52 -23.85 -14.66 20.35
C GLY A 52 -24.36 -14.53 18.92
N HIS A 53 -25.49 -13.84 18.74
CA HIS A 53 -26.06 -13.59 17.41
C HIS A 53 -25.68 -12.18 16.92
N VAL A 54 -25.50 -12.03 15.61
CA VAL A 54 -25.14 -10.77 14.96
C VAL A 54 -26.20 -10.43 13.91
N ILE A 55 -26.68 -9.19 13.92
CA ILE A 55 -27.56 -8.63 12.89
C ILE A 55 -26.72 -7.81 11.93
N GLY A 56 -26.80 -8.11 10.63
CA GLY A 56 -26.21 -7.33 9.55
C GLY A 56 -27.24 -6.90 8.52
N ARG A 57 -26.75 -6.36 7.41
CA ARG A 57 -27.56 -5.76 6.35
C ARG A 57 -27.30 -6.42 5.00
N ARG A 58 -28.36 -6.61 4.22
CA ARG A 58 -28.30 -7.03 2.81
C ARG A 58 -28.15 -5.79 1.92
N ILE A 59 -27.16 -5.82 1.04
CA ILE A 59 -26.82 -4.78 0.08
C ILE A 59 -26.72 -5.42 -1.32
N THR A 60 -27.02 -4.67 -2.37
CA THR A 60 -26.86 -5.14 -3.75
C THR A 60 -25.80 -4.30 -4.44
N VAL A 61 -24.73 -4.93 -4.92
CA VAL A 61 -23.72 -4.31 -5.78
C VAL A 61 -24.21 -4.45 -7.21
N ARG A 62 -24.41 -3.32 -7.89
CA ARG A 62 -25.02 -3.28 -9.24
C ARG A 62 -24.00 -3.10 -10.33
N ASN A 63 -24.37 -3.51 -11.54
CA ASN A 63 -23.64 -3.23 -12.78
C ASN A 63 -22.17 -3.71 -12.76
N VAL A 64 -21.93 -4.93 -12.27
CA VAL A 64 -20.58 -5.54 -12.27
C VAL A 64 -20.47 -6.63 -13.35
N PRO A 65 -19.32 -6.77 -14.03
CA PRO A 65 -19.14 -7.77 -15.09
C PRO A 65 -18.99 -9.21 -14.58
N TRP A 66 -18.99 -9.45 -13.26
CA TRP A 66 -18.81 -10.76 -12.65
C TRP A 66 -20.01 -11.18 -11.79
N THR A 67 -19.96 -12.42 -11.33
CA THR A 67 -20.79 -12.96 -10.25
C THR A 67 -19.89 -13.39 -9.09
N ALA A 68 -20.46 -13.70 -7.92
CA ALA A 68 -19.66 -14.21 -6.80
C ALA A 68 -18.91 -15.52 -7.15
N ASP A 69 -19.51 -16.36 -7.99
CA ASP A 69 -18.93 -17.67 -8.32
C ASP A 69 -17.98 -17.61 -9.52
N LYS A 70 -18.28 -16.76 -10.51
CA LYS A 70 -17.60 -16.71 -11.81
C LYS A 70 -17.17 -15.31 -12.19
N ASP A 71 -15.90 -15.17 -12.58
CA ASP A 71 -15.36 -13.98 -13.26
C ASP A 71 -15.05 -14.33 -14.73
N PRO A 72 -15.56 -13.57 -15.72
CA PRO A 72 -15.29 -13.79 -17.15
C PRO A 72 -13.81 -13.89 -17.53
N LEU A 73 -12.92 -13.16 -16.85
CA LEU A 73 -11.48 -13.18 -17.13
C LEU A 73 -10.81 -14.50 -16.71
N GLU A 74 -11.52 -15.38 -15.98
CA GLU A 74 -11.04 -16.70 -15.54
C GLU A 74 -11.41 -17.83 -16.50
N THR A 75 -12.21 -17.57 -17.53
CA THR A 75 -12.61 -18.60 -18.50
C THR A 75 -11.75 -18.55 -19.77
N GLU A 76 -11.18 -19.70 -20.15
CA GLU A 76 -10.55 -19.87 -21.46
C GLU A 76 -11.58 -19.60 -22.57
N ARG A 77 -11.20 -18.82 -23.58
CA ARG A 77 -12.08 -18.56 -24.73
C ARG A 77 -12.24 -19.88 -25.53
N PRO A 78 -13.46 -20.30 -25.90
CA PRO A 78 -13.64 -21.47 -26.74
C PRO A 78 -12.89 -21.30 -28.07
N THR A 79 -12.03 -22.26 -28.41
CA THR A 79 -11.29 -22.26 -29.67
C THR A 79 -12.26 -22.40 -30.85
N GLY A 80 -12.26 -21.43 -31.77
CA GLY A 80 -12.97 -21.51 -33.05
C GLY A 80 -14.32 -20.80 -33.18
N SER A 81 -14.76 -19.99 -32.22
CA SER A 81 -15.84 -19.01 -32.49
C SER A 81 -15.27 -17.83 -33.28
N HIS A 82 -16.05 -17.31 -34.23
CA HIS A 82 -15.78 -16.06 -34.94
C HIS A 82 -15.18 -15.00 -34.01
N PHE A 83 -14.19 -14.24 -34.51
CA PHE A 83 -13.73 -12.99 -33.91
C PHE A 83 -14.93 -12.05 -33.73
N ASP A 84 -15.62 -12.15 -32.61
CA ASP A 84 -16.36 -11.05 -32.04
C ASP A 84 -15.35 -10.32 -31.14
N PRO A 85 -14.98 -9.06 -31.41
CA PRO A 85 -14.09 -8.30 -30.56
C PRO A 85 -14.75 -8.16 -29.18
N ASP A 86 -14.33 -9.02 -28.25
CA ASP A 86 -14.71 -9.09 -26.82
C ASP A 86 -16.20 -8.87 -26.54
N PRO A 87 -17.04 -9.92 -26.43
CA PRO A 87 -18.40 -9.73 -25.93
C PRO A 87 -18.32 -9.11 -24.52
N VAL A 88 -18.77 -7.86 -24.40
CA VAL A 88 -18.83 -7.16 -23.11
C VAL A 88 -19.58 -8.06 -22.14
N PRO A 89 -18.97 -8.45 -21.00
CA PRO A 89 -19.65 -9.32 -20.06
C PRO A 89 -20.99 -8.71 -19.65
N PRO A 90 -22.08 -9.51 -19.57
CA PRO A 90 -23.36 -8.99 -19.12
C PRO A 90 -23.20 -8.38 -17.72
N LEU A 91 -23.75 -7.20 -17.54
CA LEU A 91 -23.75 -6.52 -16.25
C LEU A 91 -24.69 -7.26 -15.27
N ASN A 92 -24.15 -7.63 -14.11
CA ASN A 92 -24.86 -8.38 -13.07
C ASN A 92 -25.11 -7.51 -11.84
N ASN A 93 -26.11 -7.92 -11.06
CA ASN A 93 -26.37 -7.41 -9.73
C ASN A 93 -26.07 -8.52 -8.72
N VAL A 94 -25.11 -8.30 -7.82
CA VAL A 94 -24.65 -9.28 -6.84
C VAL A 94 -25.11 -8.88 -5.45
N THR A 95 -25.75 -9.80 -4.74
CA THR A 95 -26.12 -9.57 -3.34
C THR A 95 -24.92 -9.77 -2.44
N VAL A 96 -24.70 -8.84 -1.51
CA VAL A 96 -23.64 -8.89 -0.48
C VAL A 96 -24.28 -8.59 0.87
N TYR A 97 -23.79 -9.24 1.92
CA TYR A 97 -24.18 -9.00 3.29
C TYR A 97 -23.03 -8.30 4.04
N SER A 98 -23.35 -7.23 4.75
CA SER A 98 -22.39 -6.45 5.54
C SER A 98 -22.72 -6.54 7.02
N PHE A 99 -21.70 -6.77 7.84
CA PHE A 99 -21.75 -6.74 9.30
C PHE A 99 -20.65 -5.82 9.79
N LEU A 100 -21.02 -4.67 10.34
CA LEU A 100 -20.09 -3.60 10.68
C LEU A 100 -19.90 -3.51 12.20
N GLY A 101 -18.68 -3.25 12.66
CA GLY A 101 -18.40 -3.01 14.07
C GLY A 101 -18.59 -4.24 14.98
N ILE A 102 -18.21 -5.44 14.53
CA ILE A 102 -18.23 -6.65 15.38
C ILE A 102 -17.00 -6.62 16.30
N PRO A 103 -17.14 -6.70 17.63
CA PRO A 103 -16.00 -6.78 18.52
C PRO A 103 -15.33 -8.16 18.43
N TYR A 104 -14.03 -8.18 18.14
CA TYR A 104 -13.25 -9.43 18.12
C TYR A 104 -12.44 -9.66 19.41
N ALA A 105 -12.14 -8.58 20.13
CA ALA A 105 -11.47 -8.62 21.42
C ALA A 105 -12.16 -7.73 22.47
N GLU A 106 -11.87 -8.03 23.73
CA GLU A 106 -12.27 -7.22 24.88
C GLU A 106 -11.66 -5.81 24.80
N PRO A 107 -12.38 -4.76 25.23
CA PRO A 107 -11.93 -3.38 25.07
C PRO A 107 -10.60 -3.14 25.82
N PRO A 108 -9.57 -2.57 25.17
CA PRO A 108 -8.25 -2.36 25.76
C PRO A 108 -8.19 -1.06 26.60
N VAL A 109 -9.24 -0.79 27.37
CA VAL A 109 -9.42 0.43 28.18
C VAL A 109 -9.03 0.21 29.65
N SER A 110 -8.87 1.30 30.41
CA SER A 110 -8.62 1.24 31.85
C SER A 110 -7.45 0.29 32.20
N GLN A 111 -7.66 -0.71 33.07
CA GLN A 111 -6.64 -1.68 33.48
C GLN A 111 -6.17 -2.62 32.36
N ARG A 112 -6.83 -2.60 31.19
CA ARG A 112 -6.45 -3.37 30.00
C ARG A 112 -5.64 -2.54 29.00
N ARG A 113 -5.48 -1.24 29.25
CA ARG A 113 -4.61 -0.38 28.47
C ARG A 113 -3.18 -0.90 28.53
N PHE A 114 -2.54 -0.94 27.36
CA PHE A 114 -1.19 -1.48 27.19
C PHE A 114 -1.03 -2.91 27.73
N LYS A 115 -2.02 -3.77 27.48
CA LYS A 115 -1.93 -5.22 27.70
C LYS A 115 -2.27 -5.99 26.42
N PRO A 116 -1.85 -7.27 26.32
CA PRO A 116 -2.29 -8.15 25.25
C PRO A 116 -3.83 -8.18 25.12
N PRO A 117 -4.38 -8.24 23.90
CA PRO A 117 -5.81 -8.42 23.68
C PRO A 117 -6.28 -9.75 24.27
N GLN A 118 -7.55 -9.83 24.67
CA GLN A 118 -8.21 -11.11 24.92
C GLN A 118 -9.37 -11.26 23.96
N LEU A 119 -9.48 -12.45 23.40
CA LEU A 119 -10.56 -12.83 22.50
C LEU A 119 -11.92 -12.64 23.17
N MET A 120 -12.91 -12.15 22.42
CA MET A 120 -14.27 -12.04 22.92
C MET A 120 -14.87 -13.42 23.20
N THR A 121 -15.39 -13.61 24.41
CA THR A 121 -16.09 -14.85 24.80
C THR A 121 -17.61 -14.75 24.67
N GLN A 122 -18.15 -13.53 24.72
CA GLN A 122 -19.58 -13.26 24.55
C GLN A 122 -19.79 -11.88 23.94
N LEU A 123 -20.70 -11.77 22.96
CA LEU A 123 -21.07 -10.47 22.40
C LEU A 123 -21.80 -9.60 23.45
N PRO A 124 -21.65 -8.27 23.41
CA PRO A 124 -22.33 -7.38 24.34
C PRO A 124 -23.86 -7.43 24.21
N GLY A 125 -24.55 -7.39 25.36
CA GLY A 125 -26.01 -7.37 25.44
C GLY A 125 -26.64 -8.77 25.59
N GLU A 126 -27.92 -8.81 25.95
CA GLU A 126 -28.69 -10.06 26.10
C GLU A 126 -29.32 -10.53 24.78
N GLY A 127 -29.47 -9.61 23.81
CA GLY A 127 -30.05 -9.87 22.50
C GLY A 127 -29.01 -9.99 21.38
N PRO A 128 -29.45 -10.19 20.12
CA PRO A 128 -28.56 -10.13 18.98
C PRO A 128 -27.84 -8.78 18.88
N PHE A 129 -26.53 -8.82 18.66
CA PHE A 129 -25.69 -7.64 18.50
C PHE A 129 -25.97 -6.95 17.17
N SER A 130 -26.24 -5.64 17.20
CA SER A 130 -26.50 -4.84 15.99
C SER A 130 -25.19 -4.44 15.32
N ALA A 131 -24.81 -5.14 14.24
CA ALA A 131 -23.64 -4.85 13.41
C ALA A 131 -24.04 -4.08 12.14
N LEU A 132 -24.73 -2.95 12.31
CA LEU A 132 -25.26 -2.12 11.23
C LEU A 132 -24.43 -0.84 10.99
N GLU A 133 -23.58 -0.47 11.94
CA GLU A 133 -22.76 0.74 11.92
C GLU A 133 -21.31 0.39 12.20
N TYR A 134 -20.40 1.18 11.64
CA TYR A 134 -18.97 1.02 11.92
C TYR A 134 -18.65 1.25 13.40
N GLY A 135 -17.78 0.39 13.95
CA GLY A 135 -17.21 0.60 15.28
C GLY A 135 -16.27 1.81 15.31
N PRO A 136 -15.91 2.32 16.51
CA PRO A 136 -14.92 3.37 16.66
C PRO A 136 -13.58 2.99 16.03
N THR A 137 -12.88 3.99 15.52
CA THR A 137 -11.49 3.86 15.08
C THR A 137 -10.58 4.03 16.29
N CYS A 138 -9.39 3.42 16.24
CA CYS A 138 -8.47 3.48 17.36
C CYS A 138 -7.94 4.89 17.61
N ALA A 139 -7.60 5.15 18.89
CA ALA A 139 -7.01 6.39 19.37
C ALA A 139 -5.80 6.80 18.52
N GLN A 140 -5.92 7.94 17.83
CA GLN A 140 -4.94 8.48 16.88
C GLN A 140 -5.13 9.99 16.71
N GLU A 141 -4.10 10.67 16.22
CA GLU A 141 -4.20 12.05 15.74
C GLU A 141 -4.81 12.01 14.33
N VAL A 142 -6.11 12.29 14.21
CA VAL A 142 -6.81 12.19 12.93
C VAL A 142 -6.38 13.27 11.94
N GLU A 143 -5.84 14.38 12.44
CA GLU A 143 -5.40 15.48 11.60
C GLU A 143 -4.04 15.23 10.95
N THR A 144 -3.33 14.14 11.26
CA THR A 144 -2.08 13.76 10.58
C THR A 144 -2.24 12.64 9.57
N ARG A 145 -3.46 12.12 9.40
CA ARG A 145 -3.77 11.13 8.36
C ARG A 145 -3.60 11.75 6.97
N PRO A 146 -2.69 11.24 6.11
CA PRO A 146 -2.59 11.68 4.72
C PRO A 146 -3.91 11.42 4.01
N SER A 147 -4.46 12.39 3.29
CA SER A 147 -5.72 12.21 2.57
C SER A 147 -5.73 12.99 1.26
N LEU A 148 -6.52 12.52 0.30
CA LEU A 148 -6.73 13.20 -0.98
C LEU A 148 -7.45 14.56 -0.83
N LYS A 149 -8.14 14.77 0.31
CA LYS A 149 -8.85 16.02 0.63
C LYS A 149 -8.58 16.43 2.08
N ILE A 150 -7.72 17.43 2.22
CA ILE A 150 -7.14 17.85 3.51
C ILE A 150 -8.15 18.62 4.38
N ASN A 151 -9.19 19.24 3.78
CA ASN A 151 -10.16 20.09 4.50
C ASN A 151 -11.39 19.34 5.05
N ASN A 152 -11.45 18.01 4.88
CA ASN A 152 -12.59 17.23 5.34
C ASN A 152 -12.34 16.70 6.76
N LEU A 153 -13.29 16.98 7.65
CA LEU A 153 -13.28 16.40 9.01
C LEU A 153 -13.24 14.88 8.93
N TYR A 154 -12.43 14.28 9.79
CA TYR A 154 -12.36 12.84 9.93
C TYR A 154 -13.75 12.27 10.27
N PRO A 155 -14.32 11.39 9.44
CA PRO A 155 -15.75 11.08 9.50
C PRO A 155 -16.12 10.04 10.58
N PHE A 156 -15.14 9.46 11.27
CA PHE A 156 -15.34 8.37 12.19
C PHE A 156 -15.09 8.75 13.64
N ARG A 157 -15.80 8.09 14.56
CA ARG A 157 -15.60 8.26 16.00
C ARG A 157 -14.28 7.62 16.43
N VAL A 158 -13.46 8.35 17.18
CA VAL A 158 -12.21 7.84 17.78
C VAL A 158 -12.46 7.36 19.21
N SER A 159 -11.91 6.19 19.58
CA SER A 159 -11.97 5.66 20.95
C SER A 159 -10.83 4.67 21.22
N GLU A 160 -10.51 4.41 22.49
CA GLU A 160 -9.67 3.26 22.87
C GLU A 160 -10.43 1.93 22.81
N ASP A 161 -11.76 1.93 23.00
CA ASP A 161 -12.60 0.78 22.65
C ASP A 161 -12.75 0.74 21.12
N CYS A 162 -11.78 0.13 20.46
CA CYS A 162 -11.65 0.14 19.00
C CYS A 162 -11.36 -1.24 18.37
N LEU A 163 -11.29 -2.32 19.14
CA LEU A 163 -10.97 -3.67 18.64
C LEU A 163 -12.18 -4.33 17.96
N TYR A 164 -12.56 -3.74 16.83
CA TYR A 164 -13.68 -4.11 15.99
C TYR A 164 -13.22 -4.55 14.61
N LEU A 165 -13.99 -5.44 13.98
CA LEU A 165 -13.83 -5.82 12.59
C LEU A 165 -15.17 -5.68 11.84
N ASN A 166 -15.07 -5.56 10.52
CA ASN A 166 -16.20 -5.50 9.61
C ASN A 166 -16.14 -6.70 8.67
N ILE A 167 -17.27 -7.32 8.37
CA ILE A 167 -17.36 -8.49 7.49
C ILE A 167 -18.28 -8.17 6.31
N PHE A 168 -17.78 -8.43 5.10
CA PHE A 168 -18.53 -8.36 3.87
C PHE A 168 -18.51 -9.73 3.20
N THR A 169 -19.66 -10.31 2.90
CA THR A 169 -19.76 -11.66 2.36
C THR A 169 -20.82 -11.76 1.26
N PRO A 170 -20.58 -12.51 0.17
CA PRO A 170 -21.59 -12.80 -0.84
C PRO A 170 -22.69 -13.75 -0.32
N ASP A 171 -22.48 -14.39 0.84
CA ASP A 171 -23.40 -15.39 1.37
C ASP A 171 -23.46 -15.37 2.91
N ALA A 172 -24.68 -15.26 3.43
CA ALA A 172 -24.97 -15.35 4.86
C ALA A 172 -25.95 -16.50 5.18
N SER A 173 -26.21 -17.38 4.22
CA SER A 173 -27.15 -18.49 4.36
C SER A 173 -26.45 -19.74 4.91
N LYS A 174 -26.97 -20.32 5.99
CA LYS A 174 -26.49 -21.59 6.56
C LYS A 174 -26.78 -22.81 5.67
N THR A 175 -27.54 -22.62 4.59
CA THR A 175 -27.98 -23.68 3.68
C THR A 175 -27.06 -23.87 2.50
N SER A 176 -26.16 -22.92 2.22
CA SER A 176 -25.19 -23.10 1.15
C SER A 176 -24.03 -23.98 1.63
N SER A 177 -23.58 -24.89 0.76
CA SER A 177 -22.34 -25.65 0.97
C SER A 177 -21.10 -24.83 0.54
N ARG A 178 -21.23 -23.51 0.39
CA ARG A 178 -20.21 -22.66 -0.23
C ARG A 178 -19.24 -22.17 0.84
N ASN A 179 -17.95 -22.33 0.55
CA ASN A 179 -16.84 -21.96 1.40
C ASN A 179 -15.93 -21.00 0.63
N TYR A 180 -16.20 -19.69 0.73
CA TYR A 180 -15.43 -18.68 0.02
C TYR A 180 -14.05 -18.44 0.68
N PRO A 181 -12.98 -18.16 -0.08
CA PRO A 181 -11.73 -17.69 0.50
C PRO A 181 -11.95 -16.41 1.31
N VAL A 182 -11.14 -16.25 2.36
CA VAL A 182 -11.26 -15.14 3.30
C VAL A 182 -10.09 -14.18 3.09
N ILE A 183 -10.38 -12.90 2.95
CA ILE A 183 -9.40 -11.81 2.97
C ILE A 183 -9.43 -11.18 4.36
N ALA A 184 -8.35 -11.27 5.12
CA ALA A 184 -8.14 -10.51 6.34
C ALA A 184 -7.31 -9.26 6.00
N PHE A 185 -7.96 -8.10 6.01
CA PHE A 185 -7.35 -6.84 5.59
C PHE A 185 -6.83 -6.03 6.77
N PHE A 186 -5.54 -5.70 6.73
CA PHE A 186 -4.88 -4.76 7.64
C PHE A 186 -4.62 -3.43 6.93
N HIS A 187 -5.18 -2.35 7.47
CA HIS A 187 -5.05 -1.02 6.88
C HIS A 187 -3.63 -0.44 7.09
N GLY A 188 -3.28 0.54 6.26
CA GLY A 188 -2.04 1.32 6.37
C GLY A 188 -2.13 2.49 7.36
N GLY A 189 -1.17 3.42 7.26
CA GLY A 189 -1.13 4.65 8.06
C GLY A 189 0.06 4.70 9.03
N ASN A 190 1.20 4.14 8.63
CA ASN A 190 2.48 4.25 9.36
C ASN A 190 2.46 3.75 10.81
N PHE A 191 1.49 2.89 11.16
CA PHE A 191 1.15 2.51 12.53
C PHE A 191 0.70 3.67 13.44
N GLN A 192 0.55 4.89 12.92
CA GLN A 192 0.15 6.08 13.67
C GLN A 192 -1.34 6.39 13.50
N THR A 193 -1.85 6.22 12.28
CA THR A 193 -3.20 6.59 11.87
C THR A 193 -3.84 5.48 11.01
N GLY A 194 -5.06 5.71 10.54
CA GLY A 194 -5.79 4.81 9.66
C GLY A 194 -6.94 4.07 10.34
N SER A 195 -7.77 3.42 9.53
CA SER A 195 -8.94 2.69 10.01
C SER A 195 -9.44 1.65 9.00
N ALA A 196 -9.96 0.54 9.49
CA ALA A 196 -10.68 -0.45 8.70
C ALA A 196 -11.97 0.10 8.08
N ASN A 197 -12.51 1.19 8.63
CA ASN A 197 -13.77 1.81 8.17
C ASN A 197 -13.58 2.62 6.88
N GLU A 198 -12.33 2.96 6.52
CA GLU A 198 -11.97 3.66 5.27
C GLU A 198 -12.16 2.76 4.04
N TRP A 199 -12.24 1.44 4.23
CA TRP A 199 -12.13 0.43 3.19
C TRP A 199 -13.40 -0.43 3.09
N PRO A 200 -14.48 0.07 2.45
CA PRO A 200 -15.74 -0.65 2.33
C PRO A 200 -15.60 -1.87 1.39
N GLY A 201 -15.56 -3.08 1.96
CA GLY A 201 -15.30 -4.33 1.23
C GLY A 201 -16.45 -4.87 0.35
N HIS A 202 -17.52 -4.10 0.10
CA HIS A 202 -18.73 -4.56 -0.59
C HIS A 202 -18.45 -5.07 -2.01
N VAL A 203 -17.75 -4.28 -2.83
CA VAL A 203 -17.45 -4.64 -4.22
C VAL A 203 -16.46 -5.80 -4.26
N LEU A 204 -15.43 -5.79 -3.39
CA LEU A 204 -14.48 -6.89 -3.30
C LEU A 204 -15.17 -8.21 -2.87
N ALA A 205 -16.08 -8.17 -1.91
CA ALA A 205 -16.87 -9.35 -1.50
C ALA A 205 -17.80 -9.86 -2.60
N SER A 206 -18.34 -8.95 -3.45
CA SER A 206 -19.18 -9.32 -4.60
C SER A 206 -18.45 -10.20 -5.62
N ARG A 207 -17.11 -10.19 -5.60
CA ARG A 207 -16.30 -11.10 -6.42
C ARG A 207 -16.31 -12.52 -5.88
N GLY A 208 -16.83 -12.82 -4.69
CA GLY A 208 -16.80 -14.17 -4.13
C GLY A 208 -15.69 -14.39 -3.13
N PHE A 209 -15.54 -13.44 -2.21
CA PHE A 209 -14.67 -13.49 -1.05
C PHE A 209 -15.46 -13.13 0.20
N VAL A 210 -15.07 -13.67 1.35
CA VAL A 210 -15.40 -13.04 2.62
C VAL A 210 -14.30 -12.04 2.95
N VAL A 211 -14.62 -10.76 2.97
CA VAL A 211 -13.67 -9.68 3.27
C VAL A 211 -13.86 -9.25 4.71
N VAL A 212 -12.78 -9.28 5.49
CA VAL A 212 -12.75 -8.86 6.89
C VAL A 212 -11.80 -7.69 7.02
N THR A 213 -12.30 -6.47 7.29
CA THR A 213 -11.44 -5.31 7.58
C THR A 213 -11.31 -5.12 9.09
N ILE A 214 -10.09 -4.89 9.58
CA ILE A 214 -9.75 -5.05 11.01
C ILE A 214 -9.12 -3.78 11.57
N ASN A 215 -9.69 -3.22 12.65
CA ASN A 215 -9.03 -2.19 13.44
C ASN A 215 -8.07 -2.82 14.44
N TYR A 216 -6.90 -2.22 14.63
CA TYR A 216 -5.89 -2.61 15.62
C TYR A 216 -5.29 -1.36 16.28
N ARG A 217 -4.74 -1.48 17.50
CA ARG A 217 -4.20 -0.31 18.21
C ARG A 217 -3.02 0.32 17.48
N LEU A 218 -2.97 1.64 17.49
CA LEU A 218 -2.00 2.49 16.79
C LEU A 218 -1.16 3.31 17.77
N GLY A 219 -0.08 3.92 17.28
CA GLY A 219 0.81 4.83 18.00
C GLY A 219 1.27 4.26 19.34
N ALA A 220 1.28 5.12 20.37
CA ALA A 220 1.65 4.71 21.72
C ALA A 220 0.74 3.61 22.29
N PHE A 221 -0.55 3.58 21.94
CA PHE A 221 -1.50 2.58 22.42
C PHE A 221 -1.20 1.17 21.88
N GLY A 222 -0.69 1.09 20.65
CA GLY A 222 -0.32 -0.17 19.99
C GLY A 222 1.12 -0.61 20.23
N PHE A 223 2.05 0.33 20.41
CA PHE A 223 3.48 0.02 20.22
C PHE A 223 4.43 0.60 21.29
N MET A 224 3.91 1.22 22.36
CA MET A 224 4.76 1.62 23.50
C MET A 224 5.39 0.40 24.18
N SER A 225 6.70 0.47 24.44
CA SER A 225 7.49 -0.64 25.00
C SER A 225 8.58 -0.12 25.94
N LEU A 226 8.89 -0.90 26.98
CA LEU A 226 10.05 -0.68 27.85
C LEU A 226 11.31 -1.41 27.34
N GLY A 227 11.30 -1.91 26.10
CA GLY A 227 12.43 -2.63 25.51
C GLY A 227 12.64 -4.02 26.14
N ASP A 228 11.59 -4.57 26.74
CA ASP A 228 11.55 -5.92 27.30
C ASP A 228 10.65 -6.85 26.46
N THR A 229 10.56 -8.12 26.86
CA THR A 229 9.77 -9.16 26.15
C THR A 229 8.27 -9.11 26.45
N TYR A 230 7.83 -8.31 27.41
CA TYR A 230 6.45 -8.30 27.90
C TYR A 230 5.65 -7.10 27.39
N THR A 231 6.34 -6.04 26.93
CA THR A 231 5.73 -4.78 26.52
C THR A 231 5.98 -4.45 25.05
N GLY A 232 4.97 -3.87 24.39
CA GLY A 232 5.02 -3.51 22.98
C GLY A 232 4.27 -4.49 22.08
N ASN A 233 4.28 -4.19 20.79
CA ASN A 233 3.64 -4.98 19.74
C ASN A 233 2.17 -5.30 19.97
N TYR A 234 1.45 -4.53 20.80
CA TYR A 234 0.04 -4.77 21.08
C TYR A 234 -0.81 -4.68 19.82
N GLY A 235 -0.48 -3.78 18.88
CA GLY A 235 -1.13 -3.71 17.57
C GLY A 235 -0.96 -4.99 16.73
N ILE A 236 0.23 -5.62 16.73
CA ILE A 236 0.45 -6.92 16.07
C ILE A 236 -0.30 -8.04 16.80
N GLN A 237 -0.35 -7.99 18.14
CA GLN A 237 -1.10 -8.93 18.95
C GLN A 237 -2.61 -8.82 18.69
N ASP A 238 -3.13 -7.60 18.47
CA ASP A 238 -4.52 -7.32 18.10
C ASP A 238 -4.86 -7.94 16.74
N GLN A 239 -4.01 -7.75 15.74
CA GLN A 239 -4.13 -8.37 14.42
C GLN A 239 -4.16 -9.89 14.50
N ARG A 240 -3.27 -10.52 15.29
CA ARG A 240 -3.31 -11.96 15.54
C ARG A 240 -4.60 -12.39 16.22
N CYS A 241 -5.07 -11.64 17.22
CA CYS A 241 -6.33 -11.94 17.91
C CYS A 241 -7.51 -11.92 16.93
N ALA A 242 -7.53 -10.97 15.99
CA ALA A 242 -8.52 -10.94 14.91
C ALA A 242 -8.40 -12.16 13.98
N LEU A 243 -7.19 -12.59 13.61
CA LEU A 243 -7.00 -13.82 12.82
C LEU A 243 -7.52 -15.08 13.56
N GLN A 244 -7.30 -15.17 14.88
CA GLN A 244 -7.86 -16.24 15.71
C GLN A 244 -9.39 -16.18 15.77
N TRP A 245 -9.97 -14.98 15.85
CA TRP A 245 -11.41 -14.79 15.77
C TRP A 245 -11.98 -15.26 14.42
N ILE A 246 -11.30 -14.92 13.32
CA ILE A 246 -11.67 -15.35 11.96
C ILE A 246 -11.65 -16.87 11.87
N GLU A 247 -10.57 -17.53 12.31
CA GLU A 247 -10.47 -18.99 12.33
C GLU A 247 -11.68 -19.65 13.03
N GLN A 248 -12.11 -19.09 14.17
CA GLN A 248 -13.19 -19.65 14.98
C GLN A 248 -14.60 -19.39 14.45
N HIS A 249 -14.81 -18.30 13.72
CA HIS A 249 -16.17 -17.78 13.48
C HIS A 249 -16.52 -17.52 12.01
N ILE A 250 -15.54 -17.42 11.10
CA ILE A 250 -15.80 -16.96 9.73
C ILE A 250 -16.66 -17.93 8.91
N SER A 251 -16.68 -19.22 9.28
CA SER A 251 -17.53 -20.23 8.67
C SER A 251 -19.02 -19.91 8.79
N ALA A 252 -19.43 -19.21 9.86
CA ALA A 252 -20.81 -18.76 10.02
C ALA A 252 -21.22 -17.67 9.00
N PHE A 253 -20.24 -17.04 8.36
CA PHE A 253 -20.41 -16.01 7.33
C PHE A 253 -20.09 -16.55 5.92
N GLY A 254 -20.06 -17.88 5.73
CA GLY A 254 -19.77 -18.52 4.44
C GLY A 254 -18.28 -18.57 4.05
N GLY A 255 -17.38 -18.17 4.96
CA GLY A 255 -15.94 -18.16 4.74
C GLY A 255 -15.27 -19.49 5.05
N ASN A 256 -14.19 -19.80 4.35
CA ASN A 256 -13.34 -20.95 4.62
C ASN A 256 -12.19 -20.58 5.56
N PRO A 257 -12.19 -21.01 6.84
CA PRO A 257 -11.08 -20.74 7.77
C PRO A 257 -9.76 -21.39 7.32
N GLY A 258 -9.82 -22.42 6.46
CA GLY A 258 -8.64 -23.06 5.88
C GLY A 258 -8.03 -22.31 4.68
N ALA A 259 -8.66 -21.23 4.20
CA ALA A 259 -8.23 -20.45 3.03
C ALA A 259 -8.25 -18.93 3.33
N VAL A 260 -7.61 -18.54 4.44
CA VAL A 260 -7.43 -17.14 4.83
C VAL A 260 -6.17 -16.57 4.19
N SER A 261 -6.30 -15.43 3.50
CA SER A 261 -5.18 -14.63 2.97
C SER A 261 -5.11 -13.31 3.72
N ILE A 262 -3.92 -12.94 4.20
CA ILE A 262 -3.69 -11.61 4.74
C ILE A 262 -3.47 -10.66 3.57
N VAL A 263 -4.21 -9.56 3.54
CA VAL A 263 -3.98 -8.47 2.58
C VAL A 263 -3.64 -7.23 3.40
N GLY A 264 -2.49 -6.63 3.16
CA GLY A 264 -2.03 -5.47 3.90
C GLY A 264 -1.57 -4.37 2.95
N HIS A 265 -1.76 -3.12 3.36
CA HIS A 265 -1.20 -1.95 2.67
C HIS A 265 -0.34 -1.13 3.61
N ASP A 266 0.79 -0.60 3.13
CA ASP A 266 1.71 0.24 3.93
C ASP A 266 2.10 -0.45 5.26
N ALA A 267 1.81 0.13 6.42
CA ALA A 267 1.99 -0.50 7.73
C ALA A 267 1.23 -1.83 7.89
N GLY A 268 0.10 -1.99 7.22
CA GLY A 268 -0.62 -3.27 7.13
C GLY A 268 0.14 -4.33 6.32
N ALA A 269 0.87 -3.92 5.26
CA ALA A 269 1.74 -4.80 4.49
C ALA A 269 2.97 -5.23 5.32
N VAL A 270 3.55 -4.29 6.07
CA VAL A 270 4.58 -4.58 7.09
C VAL A 270 4.06 -5.60 8.11
N SER A 271 2.85 -5.39 8.65
CA SER A 271 2.19 -6.34 9.56
C SER A 271 2.04 -7.73 8.95
N ALA A 272 1.69 -7.82 7.67
CA ALA A 272 1.59 -9.09 6.97
C ALA A 272 2.94 -9.83 6.88
N GLY A 273 4.02 -9.10 6.56
CA GLY A 273 5.39 -9.63 6.60
C GLY A 273 5.81 -10.07 8.01
N ILE A 274 5.50 -9.28 9.04
CA ILE A 274 5.74 -9.64 10.45
C ILE A 274 4.98 -10.92 10.82
N HIS A 275 3.74 -11.12 10.38
CA HIS A 275 3.00 -12.36 10.62
C HIS A 275 3.60 -13.58 9.92
N MET A 276 4.31 -13.42 8.80
CA MET A 276 5.09 -14.49 8.18
C MET A 276 6.31 -14.89 9.03
N LEU A 277 6.91 -13.90 9.71
CA LEU A 277 8.10 -14.06 10.56
C LEU A 277 7.78 -14.46 12.01
N SER A 278 6.57 -14.17 12.50
CA SER A 278 6.19 -14.47 13.89
C SER A 278 5.77 -15.94 14.02
N PRO A 279 6.41 -16.74 14.89
CA PRO A 279 5.99 -18.12 15.14
C PRO A 279 4.59 -18.20 15.78
N LEU A 280 4.12 -17.12 16.41
CA LEU A 280 2.81 -17.05 17.07
C LEU A 280 1.65 -16.94 16.08
N SER A 281 1.92 -16.56 14.84
CA SER A 281 0.91 -16.44 13.77
C SER A 281 0.89 -17.63 12.82
N LYS A 282 1.75 -18.63 13.06
CA LYS A 282 1.84 -19.84 12.23
C LYS A 282 0.48 -20.55 12.13
N ASN A 283 0.15 -20.99 10.92
CA ASN A 283 -1.10 -21.69 10.55
C ASN A 283 -2.39 -20.86 10.57
N LEU A 284 -2.35 -19.56 10.87
CA LEU A 284 -3.55 -18.71 10.86
C LEU A 284 -3.93 -18.17 9.46
N PHE A 285 -3.05 -18.33 8.47
CA PHE A 285 -3.24 -17.87 7.10
C PHE A 285 -2.50 -18.78 6.11
N LYS A 286 -2.83 -18.65 4.82
CA LYS A 286 -2.32 -19.47 3.71
C LYS A 286 -1.65 -18.69 2.60
N ALA A 287 -1.83 -17.38 2.53
CA ALA A 287 -1.16 -16.51 1.58
C ALA A 287 -1.09 -15.08 2.11
N VAL A 288 -0.20 -14.27 1.55
CA VAL A 288 -0.05 -12.86 1.86
C VAL A 288 -0.05 -12.02 0.58
N VAL A 289 -0.80 -10.92 0.58
CA VAL A 289 -0.71 -9.83 -0.39
C VAL A 289 -0.24 -8.58 0.35
N ALA A 290 0.96 -8.08 0.03
CA ALA A 290 1.59 -6.93 0.67
C ALA A 290 1.77 -5.78 -0.33
N MET A 291 0.93 -4.75 -0.20
CA MET A 291 0.82 -3.62 -1.12
C MET A 291 1.55 -2.41 -0.54
N SER A 292 2.50 -1.85 -1.28
CA SER A 292 3.22 -0.61 -0.92
C SER A 292 3.81 -0.60 0.50
N GLY A 293 4.36 -1.72 0.96
CA GLY A 293 5.04 -1.79 2.25
C GLY A 293 5.80 -3.09 2.46
N ALA A 294 6.86 -3.03 3.27
CA ALA A 294 7.74 -4.17 3.54
C ALA A 294 8.33 -4.12 4.95
N GLU A 295 8.33 -5.24 5.64
CA GLU A 295 8.82 -5.38 7.01
C GLU A 295 10.33 -5.20 7.17
N VAL A 296 11.08 -5.29 6.07
CA VAL A 296 12.53 -5.03 6.05
C VAL A 296 12.86 -3.54 5.91
N SER A 297 11.87 -2.69 5.63
CA SER A 297 12.03 -1.24 5.58
C SER A 297 12.54 -0.69 6.91
N TYR A 298 13.49 0.22 6.85
CA TYR A 298 14.11 0.79 8.05
C TYR A 298 13.13 1.59 8.94
N HIS A 299 12.04 2.10 8.36
CA HIS A 299 11.02 2.88 9.05
C HIS A 299 9.81 2.03 9.48
N SER A 300 9.91 0.70 9.39
CA SER A 300 8.80 -0.22 9.67
C SER A 300 8.94 -0.98 10.99
N THR A 301 10.15 -1.04 11.58
CA THR A 301 10.37 -1.62 12.91
C THR A 301 11.44 -0.88 13.73
N ILE A 302 11.33 -0.91 15.06
CA ILE A 302 12.39 -0.45 15.97
C ILE A 302 13.34 -1.61 16.25
N GLY A 303 14.43 -1.69 15.49
CA GLY A 303 15.45 -2.73 15.63
C GLY A 303 16.20 -2.76 16.97
N LYS A 304 16.24 -1.63 17.70
CA LYS A 304 16.96 -1.50 18.97
C LYS A 304 15.98 -1.36 20.15
N PRO A 305 15.86 -2.34 21.06
CA PRO A 305 14.97 -2.25 22.21
C PRO A 305 15.21 -1.02 23.10
N ALA A 306 16.47 -0.59 23.24
CA ALA A 306 16.82 0.63 23.98
C ALA A 306 16.22 1.91 23.38
N LEU A 307 16.01 1.98 22.06
CA LEU A 307 15.34 3.11 21.42
C LEU A 307 13.85 3.12 21.76
N ALA A 308 13.20 1.95 21.72
CA ALA A 308 11.79 1.82 22.12
C ALA A 308 11.59 2.24 23.60
N PHE A 309 12.48 1.79 24.49
CA PHE A 309 12.52 2.24 25.89
C PHE A 309 12.64 3.76 26.00
N ASN A 310 13.61 4.36 25.31
CA ASN A 310 13.83 5.80 25.35
C ASN A 310 12.62 6.60 24.84
N ASN A 311 11.95 6.14 23.78
CA ASN A 311 10.74 6.79 23.26
C ASN A 311 9.61 6.79 24.29
N THR A 312 9.42 5.68 25.00
CA THR A 312 8.45 5.59 26.11
C THR A 312 8.79 6.55 27.26
N ILE A 313 10.07 6.65 27.64
CA ILE A 313 10.50 7.59 28.69
C ILE A 313 10.34 9.06 28.24
N LYS A 314 10.60 9.37 26.96
CA LYS A 314 10.36 10.70 26.39
C LYS A 314 8.88 11.07 26.46
N LEU A 315 7.99 10.17 26.04
CA LEU A 315 6.54 10.37 26.17
C LEU A 315 6.16 10.63 27.64
N GLY A 316 6.69 9.83 28.57
CA GLY A 316 6.48 10.04 30.00
C GLY A 316 6.83 11.46 30.45
N ARG A 317 7.98 11.99 30.05
CA ARG A 317 8.41 13.36 30.39
C ARG A 317 7.44 14.42 29.87
N TYR A 318 6.97 14.29 28.63
CA TYR A 318 6.01 15.24 28.04
C TYR A 318 4.62 15.17 28.70
N LEU A 319 4.27 14.02 29.27
CA LEU A 319 3.06 13.83 30.07
C LEU A 319 3.23 14.17 31.57
N GLY A 320 4.42 14.65 31.99
CA GLY A 320 4.72 14.94 33.40
C GLY A 320 4.94 13.69 34.27
N CYS A 321 5.16 12.53 33.66
CA CYS A 321 5.54 11.27 34.29
C CYS A 321 7.07 11.14 34.35
N VAL A 322 7.67 11.68 35.41
CA VAL A 322 9.13 11.81 35.58
C VAL A 322 9.69 10.95 36.73
N GLN A 323 9.02 9.85 37.04
CA GLN A 323 9.44 8.94 38.10
C GLN A 323 10.83 8.31 37.80
N PRO A 324 11.64 8.01 38.82
CA PRO A 324 13.00 7.49 38.63
C PRO A 324 13.01 6.04 38.11
N VAL A 325 11.94 5.28 38.33
CA VAL A 325 11.82 3.88 37.91
C VAL A 325 10.91 3.80 36.69
N ALA A 326 11.36 3.13 35.62
CA ALA A 326 10.64 3.06 34.35
C ALA A 326 9.21 2.49 34.46
N HIS A 327 9.00 1.47 35.29
CA HIS A 327 7.66 0.92 35.54
C HIS A 327 6.73 1.97 36.18
N GLN A 328 7.24 2.84 37.05
CA GLN A 328 6.43 3.90 37.65
C GLN A 328 6.08 4.99 36.63
N VAL A 329 6.95 5.23 35.63
CA VAL A 329 6.63 6.09 34.49
C VAL A 329 5.50 5.47 33.67
N TRP A 330 5.57 4.16 33.38
CA TRP A 330 4.51 3.41 32.70
C TRP A 330 3.17 3.50 33.44
N ASP A 331 3.17 3.24 34.75
CA ASP A 331 1.97 3.34 35.60
C ASP A 331 1.38 4.76 35.57
N CYS A 332 2.22 5.78 35.58
CA CYS A 332 1.77 7.17 35.45
C CYS A 332 1.16 7.44 34.06
N ILE A 333 1.76 6.97 32.97
CA ILE A 333 1.21 7.10 31.61
C ILE A 333 -0.17 6.42 31.53
N GLN A 334 -0.35 5.27 32.17
CA GLN A 334 -1.64 4.58 32.25
C GLN A 334 -2.75 5.44 32.86
N THR A 335 -2.44 6.37 33.77
CA THR A 335 -3.44 7.27 34.37
C THR A 335 -3.80 8.48 33.51
N ARG A 336 -3.09 8.74 32.41
CA ARG A 336 -3.33 9.91 31.55
C ARG A 336 -4.56 9.71 30.67
N SER A 337 -5.18 10.82 30.26
CA SER A 337 -6.31 10.73 29.34
C SER A 337 -5.82 10.31 27.95
N THR A 338 -6.70 9.70 27.16
CA THR A 338 -6.41 9.33 25.77
C THR A 338 -5.94 10.55 24.97
N ASN A 339 -6.59 11.70 25.19
CA ASN A 339 -6.31 12.93 24.48
C ASN A 339 -4.95 13.52 24.84
N ASP A 340 -4.53 13.46 26.11
CA ASP A 340 -3.19 13.90 26.52
C ASP A 340 -2.10 13.10 25.80
N ILE A 341 -2.28 11.77 25.68
CA ILE A 341 -1.33 10.89 24.99
C ILE A 341 -1.30 11.22 23.50
N ILE A 342 -2.46 11.34 22.85
CA ILE A 342 -2.54 11.72 21.41
C ILE A 342 -1.84 13.06 21.18
N GLN A 343 -2.14 14.07 22.00
CA GLN A 343 -1.56 15.40 21.86
C GLN A 343 -0.04 15.38 22.08
N ALA A 344 0.46 14.62 23.06
CA ALA A 344 1.89 14.53 23.35
C ALA A 344 2.69 13.89 22.21
N VAL A 345 2.10 12.95 21.46
CA VAL A 345 2.78 12.29 20.32
C VAL A 345 2.52 12.97 18.97
N SER A 346 1.64 13.97 18.94
CA SER A 346 1.26 14.67 17.72
C SER A 346 2.41 15.55 17.20
N PRO A 347 2.83 15.39 15.93
CA PRO A 347 3.91 16.19 15.35
C PRO A 347 3.53 17.67 15.16
N THR A 348 2.24 17.99 15.16
CA THR A 348 1.73 19.36 14.96
C THR A 348 1.70 20.19 16.25
N ASN A 349 1.83 19.55 17.42
CA ASN A 349 1.84 20.24 18.71
C ASN A 349 3.23 20.77 19.05
N VAL A 350 3.28 21.92 19.74
CA VAL A 350 4.53 22.55 20.20
C VAL A 350 4.52 22.67 21.73
N PRO A 351 5.53 22.12 22.43
CA PRO A 351 6.67 21.37 21.90
C PRO A 351 6.28 19.94 21.45
N SER A 352 6.79 19.49 20.31
CA SER A 352 6.69 18.09 19.86
C SER A 352 7.83 17.26 20.43
N ILE A 353 7.64 15.94 20.52
CA ILE A 353 8.70 15.01 20.92
C ILE A 353 9.66 14.80 19.73
N PRO A 354 10.97 15.10 19.86
CA PRO A 354 11.92 14.87 18.79
C PRO A 354 12.04 13.37 18.45
N ILE A 355 11.90 13.05 17.16
CA ILE A 355 12.06 11.69 16.65
C ILE A 355 13.53 11.50 16.23
N GLU A 356 14.22 10.60 16.92
CA GLU A 356 15.62 10.28 16.68
C GLU A 356 15.75 8.92 15.98
N PHE A 357 16.59 8.84 14.95
CA PHE A 357 16.97 7.63 14.18
C PHE A 357 15.87 6.95 13.35
N ASN A 358 14.59 7.07 13.72
CA ASN A 358 13.45 6.49 13.00
C ASN A 358 12.53 7.57 12.40
N ARG A 359 11.58 7.18 11.52
CA ARG A 359 10.54 8.08 10.97
C ARG A 359 9.42 8.35 11.98
N TYR A 360 9.06 7.37 12.82
CA TYR A 360 7.99 7.48 13.82
C TYR A 360 8.45 7.03 15.22
N LEU A 361 7.78 7.52 16.28
CA LEU A 361 8.14 7.17 17.67
C LEU A 361 7.75 5.74 18.06
N PHE A 362 6.56 5.30 17.65
CA PHE A 362 5.93 4.06 18.12
C PHE A 362 5.53 3.20 16.93
N MET A 363 6.22 2.08 16.75
CA MET A 363 6.02 1.11 15.68
C MET A 363 6.45 -0.28 16.21
N PRO A 364 6.24 -1.39 15.47
CA PRO A 364 6.65 -2.71 15.95
C PRO A 364 8.11 -2.76 16.43
N THR A 365 8.37 -3.43 17.55
CA THR A 365 9.69 -3.51 18.19
C THR A 365 10.19 -4.95 18.27
N ILE A 366 11.50 -5.13 18.37
CA ILE A 366 12.09 -6.45 18.63
C ILE A 366 11.92 -6.78 20.12
N ASP A 367 11.11 -7.79 20.42
CA ASP A 367 10.71 -8.17 21.78
C ASP A 367 11.14 -9.60 22.17
N ASN A 368 11.78 -10.35 21.26
CA ASN A 368 12.09 -11.77 21.42
C ASN A 368 10.87 -12.68 21.62
N ARG A 369 9.67 -12.21 21.24
CA ARG A 369 8.42 -12.96 21.34
C ARG A 369 7.65 -12.96 20.03
N GLU A 370 7.29 -11.78 19.52
CA GLU A 370 6.76 -11.61 18.16
C GLU A 370 7.89 -11.66 17.14
N LEU A 371 8.96 -10.91 17.40
CA LEU A 371 10.12 -10.81 16.54
C LEU A 371 11.38 -11.12 17.37
N SER A 372 12.12 -12.16 16.97
CA SER A 372 13.37 -12.55 17.62
C SER A 372 14.56 -11.67 17.23
N ALA A 373 14.50 -11.05 16.06
CA ALA A 373 15.52 -10.13 15.57
C ALA A 373 14.89 -9.19 14.54
N HIS A 374 15.68 -8.22 14.05
CA HIS A 374 15.25 -7.37 12.96
C HIS A 374 14.84 -8.23 11.73
N PRO A 375 13.69 -7.96 11.08
CA PRO A 375 13.20 -8.76 9.95
C PRO A 375 14.23 -9.02 8.84
N LEU A 376 14.99 -7.99 8.48
CA LEU A 376 16.10 -8.12 7.52
C LEU A 376 17.14 -9.17 7.93
N LEU A 377 17.50 -9.26 9.21
CA LEU A 377 18.45 -10.25 9.70
C LEU A 377 17.84 -11.65 9.68
N MET A 378 16.60 -11.77 10.19
CA MET A 378 15.87 -13.05 10.21
C MET A 378 15.79 -13.66 8.82
N LEU A 379 15.39 -12.86 7.81
CA LEU A 379 15.23 -13.33 6.44
C LEU A 379 16.55 -13.64 5.73
N ASN A 380 17.64 -12.91 6.02
CA ASN A 380 18.96 -13.21 5.45
C ASN A 380 19.54 -14.54 5.98
N GLU A 381 19.18 -14.95 7.19
CA GLU A 381 19.65 -16.19 7.79
C GLU A 381 18.91 -17.43 7.26
N VAL A 382 17.71 -17.29 6.69
CA VAL A 382 16.92 -18.44 6.20
C VAL A 382 17.61 -19.18 5.04
N PRO A 383 18.05 -18.52 3.95
CA PRO A 383 18.67 -19.22 2.82
C PRO A 383 19.98 -19.93 3.17
N THR A 384 20.66 -19.49 4.23
CA THR A 384 21.93 -20.08 4.71
C THR A 384 21.73 -21.16 5.77
N GLY A 385 20.48 -21.44 6.15
CA GLY A 385 20.13 -22.43 7.18
C GLY A 385 20.37 -21.96 8.62
N GLY A 386 20.64 -20.67 8.83
CA GLY A 386 20.80 -20.07 10.16
C GLY A 386 19.46 -19.86 10.89
N ALA A 387 18.36 -19.74 10.15
CA ALA A 387 17.01 -19.59 10.68
C ALA A 387 15.98 -20.36 9.83
N ASN A 388 14.77 -20.56 10.36
CA ASN A 388 13.63 -21.08 9.61
C ASN A 388 12.56 -19.99 9.49
N LEU A 389 12.01 -19.81 8.29
CA LEU A 389 10.83 -18.96 8.09
C LEU A 389 9.60 -19.67 8.70
N PRO A 390 8.91 -19.10 9.71
CA PRO A 390 7.81 -19.82 10.37
C PRO A 390 6.62 -20.12 9.46
N SER A 391 6.31 -19.21 8.52
CA SER A 391 5.20 -19.33 7.58
C SER A 391 5.64 -19.01 6.13
N PRO A 392 6.27 -19.96 5.41
CA PRO A 392 6.70 -19.79 4.01
C PRO A 392 5.51 -19.97 3.06
N VAL A 393 4.56 -19.04 3.11
CA VAL A 393 3.33 -19.07 2.30
C VAL A 393 3.51 -18.32 0.97
N PRO A 394 2.67 -18.55 -0.05
CA PRO A 394 2.61 -17.72 -1.25
C PRO A 394 2.53 -16.22 -0.92
N TYR A 395 3.34 -15.42 -1.61
CA TYR A 395 3.55 -14.00 -1.32
C TYR A 395 3.40 -13.15 -2.60
N LEU A 396 2.38 -12.31 -2.66
CA LEU A 396 2.23 -11.31 -3.71
C LEU A 396 2.58 -9.95 -3.12
N THR A 397 3.54 -9.24 -3.70
CA THR A 397 3.91 -7.90 -3.25
C THR A 397 3.93 -6.92 -4.41
N GLY A 398 3.85 -5.63 -4.14
CA GLY A 398 4.00 -4.61 -5.16
C GLY A 398 3.99 -3.22 -4.60
N LEU A 399 4.17 -2.25 -5.48
CA LEU A 399 4.22 -0.82 -5.16
C LEU A 399 3.52 -0.01 -6.25
N ASN A 400 3.19 1.24 -5.93
CA ASN A 400 2.81 2.23 -6.94
C ASN A 400 4.06 3.01 -7.38
N ILE A 401 4.16 3.35 -8.67
CA ILE A 401 5.34 4.06 -9.22
C ILE A 401 5.58 5.44 -8.57
N HIS A 402 4.58 6.02 -7.90
CA HIS A 402 4.70 7.27 -7.13
C HIS A 402 4.23 7.13 -5.67
N ASP A 403 4.53 6.02 -4.99
CA ASP A 403 4.20 5.85 -3.55
C ASP A 403 4.76 7.01 -2.68
N GLY A 404 5.90 7.58 -3.05
CA GLY A 404 6.55 8.70 -2.36
C GLY A 404 5.73 10.01 -2.31
N VAL A 405 4.60 10.10 -3.02
CA VAL A 405 3.62 11.19 -2.87
C VAL A 405 3.14 11.32 -1.43
N GLU A 406 3.08 10.19 -0.70
CA GLU A 406 2.70 10.17 0.72
C GLU A 406 3.54 11.14 1.56
N ALA A 407 4.86 11.23 1.32
CA ALA A 407 5.76 12.10 2.07
C ALA A 407 5.43 13.60 1.93
N ILE A 408 4.78 14.00 0.83
CA ILE A 408 4.26 15.36 0.64
C ILE A 408 2.94 15.52 1.39
N LEU A 409 2.04 14.53 1.28
CA LEU A 409 0.69 14.58 1.86
C LEU A 409 0.66 14.46 3.39
N GLU A 410 1.67 13.83 4.01
CA GLU A 410 1.81 13.75 5.47
C GLU A 410 1.96 15.12 6.13
N ASN A 411 2.59 16.08 5.45
CA ASN A 411 2.81 17.39 6.02
C ASN A 411 1.66 18.31 5.61
N ARG A 412 0.61 18.35 6.43
CA ARG A 412 -0.62 19.08 6.11
C ARG A 412 -0.41 20.55 5.72
N PRO A 413 0.40 21.38 6.42
CA PRO A 413 0.71 22.72 5.92
C PRO A 413 1.32 22.74 4.51
N LEU A 414 2.04 21.68 4.11
CA LEU A 414 2.60 21.54 2.75
C LEU A 414 1.56 20.99 1.75
N GLY A 415 0.57 20.22 2.18
CA GLY A 415 -0.50 19.72 1.32
C GLY A 415 -1.70 20.67 1.20
N GLU A 416 -2.01 21.42 2.27
CA GLU A 416 -3.18 22.29 2.45
C GLU A 416 -3.13 23.50 1.51
N PHE A 417 -1.93 24.05 1.31
CA PHE A 417 -1.66 25.03 0.28
C PHE A 417 -1.13 24.29 -0.94
N SER A 418 -1.97 24.17 -1.96
CA SER A 418 -1.61 23.69 -3.32
C SER A 418 -0.39 24.35 -3.95
N ASP A 419 0.11 25.40 -3.30
CA ASP A 419 1.20 26.28 -3.70
C ASP A 419 2.51 25.87 -3.00
N PHE A 420 2.55 24.76 -2.26
CA PHE A 420 3.82 24.26 -1.75
C PHE A 420 4.69 23.75 -2.90
N GLU A 421 5.73 24.53 -3.16
CA GLU A 421 6.76 24.23 -4.14
C GLU A 421 7.82 23.37 -3.46
N VAL A 422 7.99 22.15 -3.97
CA VAL A 422 9.14 21.33 -3.61
C VAL A 422 10.33 21.89 -4.38
N ASP A 423 11.13 22.69 -3.70
CA ASP A 423 12.32 23.33 -4.23
C ASP A 423 13.60 22.54 -3.85
N GLU A 424 14.76 23.01 -4.35
CA GLU A 424 16.05 22.39 -4.05
C GLU A 424 16.38 22.45 -2.54
N SER A 425 15.87 23.46 -1.82
CA SER A 425 16.12 23.63 -0.38
C SER A 425 15.37 22.59 0.46
N PHE A 426 14.11 22.32 0.12
CA PHE A 426 13.30 21.27 0.72
C PHE A 426 13.90 19.90 0.42
N MET A 427 14.24 19.64 -0.86
CA MET A 427 14.87 18.39 -1.26
C MET A 427 16.16 18.13 -0.48
N ARG A 428 17.03 19.14 -0.36
CA ARG A 428 18.28 19.03 0.40
C ARG A 428 18.02 18.77 1.89
N SER A 429 17.03 19.44 2.48
CA SER A 429 16.65 19.25 3.89
C SER A 429 16.19 17.82 4.14
N PHE A 430 15.37 17.27 3.25
CA PHE A 430 14.91 15.89 3.31
C PHE A 430 16.06 14.89 3.16
N ILE A 431 17.00 15.11 2.22
CA ILE A 431 18.17 14.24 2.04
C ILE A 431 19.05 14.23 3.29
N ILE A 432 19.26 15.40 3.90
CA ILE A 432 19.99 15.54 5.15
C ILE A 432 19.28 14.72 6.24
N GLU A 433 17.99 14.97 6.47
CA GLU A 433 17.19 14.25 7.48
C GLU A 433 17.24 12.73 7.26
N TYR A 434 17.08 12.28 6.03
CA TYR A 434 17.17 10.87 5.64
C TYR A 434 18.54 10.28 5.96
N ALA A 435 19.63 10.93 5.56
CA ALA A 435 21.00 10.47 5.82
C ALA A 435 21.39 10.51 7.31
N TYR A 436 20.79 11.41 8.11
CA TYR A 436 21.02 11.46 9.55
C TYR A 436 20.28 10.35 10.30
N ARG A 437 19.06 10.01 9.86
CA ARG A 437 18.28 8.92 10.44
C ARG A 437 18.83 7.56 10.03
N HIS A 438 19.20 7.41 8.77
CA HIS A 438 19.70 6.16 8.23
C HIS A 438 21.24 6.11 8.22
N ASN A 439 21.83 5.34 9.11
CA ASN A 439 23.28 5.27 9.28
C ASN A 439 23.94 4.25 8.31
N TYR A 440 23.97 4.56 7.00
CA TYR A 440 24.58 3.69 5.98
C TYR A 440 26.10 3.60 6.08
N THR A 441 26.79 4.70 6.43
CA THR A 441 28.26 4.75 6.44
C THR A 441 28.79 5.69 7.53
N MET A 442 30.11 5.63 7.74
CA MET A 442 30.83 6.56 8.62
C MET A 442 31.00 7.97 8.00
N ASN A 443 30.78 8.14 6.69
CA ASN A 443 30.89 9.42 5.99
C ASN A 443 29.53 9.89 5.48
N ARG A 444 28.83 10.66 6.33
CA ARG A 444 27.48 11.16 6.03
C ARG A 444 27.47 12.21 4.93
N GLU A 445 28.49 13.05 4.86
CA GLU A 445 28.58 14.11 3.84
C GLU A 445 28.67 13.50 2.43
N ALA A 446 29.42 12.42 2.27
CA ALA A 446 29.50 11.70 1.00
C ALA A 446 28.15 11.10 0.58
N ILE A 447 27.36 10.56 1.52
CA ILE A 447 26.01 10.05 1.23
C ILE A 447 25.10 11.19 0.79
N ILE A 448 25.08 12.29 1.55
CA ILE A 448 24.24 13.45 1.23
C ILE A 448 24.60 13.97 -0.18
N ALA A 449 25.89 14.11 -0.48
CA ALA A 449 26.34 14.55 -1.79
C ALA A 449 25.92 13.57 -2.91
N ALA A 450 26.05 12.26 -2.70
CA ALA A 450 25.67 11.25 -3.70
C ALA A 450 24.16 11.21 -3.97
N ILE A 451 23.34 11.27 -2.90
CA ILE A 451 21.88 11.30 -3.05
C ILE A 451 21.45 12.61 -3.73
N SER A 452 22.03 13.74 -3.30
CA SER A 452 21.75 15.03 -3.95
C SER A 452 22.13 15.00 -5.42
N ASP A 453 23.29 14.45 -5.78
CA ASP A 453 23.74 14.38 -7.17
C ASP A 453 22.80 13.54 -8.05
N TYR A 454 22.38 12.37 -7.57
CA TYR A 454 21.53 11.45 -8.32
C TYR A 454 20.11 11.99 -8.53
N TYR A 455 19.50 12.59 -7.51
CA TYR A 455 18.11 13.06 -7.58
C TYR A 455 17.99 14.54 -7.97
N THR A 456 19.09 15.26 -8.21
CA THR A 456 19.01 16.61 -8.78
C THR A 456 18.56 16.55 -10.24
N TYR A 457 17.54 17.33 -10.59
CA TYR A 457 17.18 17.56 -11.98
C TYR A 457 18.18 18.54 -12.63
N TRP A 458 19.25 17.99 -13.21
CA TRP A 458 20.34 18.76 -13.81
C TRP A 458 19.99 19.63 -15.03
N PRO A 459 19.02 19.26 -15.91
CA PRO A 459 18.69 20.08 -17.07
C PRO A 459 18.20 21.49 -16.70
N ASP A 460 17.43 21.63 -15.61
CA ASP A 460 16.98 22.91 -15.08
C ASP A 460 16.72 22.85 -13.56
N LYS A 461 17.63 23.43 -12.78
CA LYS A 461 17.52 23.48 -11.31
C LYS A 461 16.44 24.44 -10.78
N SER A 462 15.75 25.17 -11.66
CA SER A 462 14.65 26.06 -11.30
C SER A 462 13.27 25.49 -11.66
N ASP A 463 13.23 24.34 -12.34
CA ASP A 463 11.99 23.69 -12.74
C ASP A 463 11.34 22.94 -11.56
N ILE A 464 10.49 23.65 -10.83
CA ILE A 464 9.77 23.15 -9.65
C ILE A 464 8.97 21.87 -9.95
N TRP A 465 8.42 21.72 -11.16
CA TRP A 465 7.66 20.52 -11.51
C TRP A 465 8.58 19.30 -11.53
N ASN A 466 9.70 19.39 -12.24
CA ASN A 466 10.65 18.28 -12.33
C ASN A 466 11.40 18.04 -11.02
N ILE A 467 11.67 19.07 -10.22
CA ILE A 467 12.22 18.91 -8.86
C ILE A 467 11.23 18.13 -7.99
N ARG A 468 9.93 18.46 -8.03
CA ARG A 468 8.89 17.71 -7.32
C ARG A 468 8.85 16.25 -7.77
N GLN A 469 8.89 15.97 -9.07
CA GLN A 469 8.91 14.59 -9.57
C GLN A 469 10.15 13.83 -9.08
N LYS A 470 11.33 14.46 -9.09
CA LYS A 470 12.55 13.86 -8.53
C LYS A 470 12.50 13.65 -7.02
N PHE A 471 11.84 14.53 -6.28
CA PHE A 471 11.57 14.31 -4.86
C PHE A 471 10.66 13.10 -4.63
N ILE A 472 9.59 12.96 -5.42
CA ILE A 472 8.68 11.81 -5.35
C ILE A 472 9.45 10.52 -5.69
N GLU A 473 10.31 10.54 -6.71
CA GLU A 473 11.18 9.40 -7.06
C GLU A 473 12.10 9.02 -5.89
N LEU A 474 12.78 10.00 -5.28
CA LEU A 474 13.63 9.81 -4.10
C LEU A 474 12.85 9.17 -2.94
N ALA A 475 11.69 9.73 -2.58
CA ALA A 475 10.87 9.21 -1.49
C ALA A 475 10.33 7.80 -1.80
N THR A 476 9.91 7.56 -3.04
CA THR A 476 9.43 6.26 -3.51
C THR A 476 10.54 5.21 -3.39
N ASP A 477 11.74 5.51 -3.86
CA ASP A 477 12.87 4.59 -3.80
C ASP A 477 13.32 4.30 -2.37
N ALA A 478 13.42 5.34 -1.55
CA ALA A 478 13.92 5.27 -0.20
C ALA A 478 12.98 4.52 0.76
N TYR A 479 11.65 4.69 0.59
CA TYR A 479 10.66 4.13 1.51
C TYR A 479 9.97 2.87 0.96
N TYR A 480 9.84 2.73 -0.36
CA TYR A 480 9.01 1.67 -0.94
C TYR A 480 9.81 0.78 -1.89
N THR A 481 10.35 1.30 -3.00
CA THR A 481 10.98 0.48 -4.06
C THR A 481 12.09 -0.41 -3.52
N ALA A 482 13.09 0.16 -2.84
CA ALA A 482 14.25 -0.58 -2.36
C ALA A 482 13.87 -1.67 -1.34
N PRO A 483 13.14 -1.38 -0.25
CA PRO A 483 12.81 -2.41 0.73
C PRO A 483 11.75 -3.41 0.24
N ILE A 484 10.80 -3.03 -0.63
CA ILE A 484 9.82 -3.99 -1.21
C ILE A 484 10.53 -4.97 -2.14
N ALA A 485 11.43 -4.48 -3.01
CA ALA A 485 12.25 -5.35 -3.85
C ALA A 485 13.14 -6.28 -3.01
N GLN A 486 13.70 -5.78 -1.91
CA GLN A 486 14.49 -6.58 -0.98
C GLN A 486 13.64 -7.64 -0.26
N SER A 487 12.44 -7.28 0.21
CA SER A 487 11.51 -8.24 0.83
C SER A 487 11.08 -9.32 -0.16
N ALA A 488 10.74 -8.95 -1.40
CA ALA A 488 10.40 -9.89 -2.46
C ALA A 488 11.53 -10.90 -2.74
N HIS A 489 12.77 -10.40 -2.85
CA HIS A 489 13.96 -11.22 -3.03
C HIS A 489 14.16 -12.18 -1.86
N LEU A 490 14.09 -11.68 -0.62
CA LEU A 490 14.35 -12.46 0.58
C LEU A 490 13.29 -13.52 0.86
N HIS A 491 12.01 -13.21 0.69
CA HIS A 491 10.94 -14.21 0.81
C HIS A 491 11.05 -15.29 -0.27
N SER A 492 11.40 -14.90 -1.50
CA SER A 492 11.63 -15.85 -2.59
C SER A 492 12.81 -16.78 -2.27
N ALA A 493 13.92 -16.23 -1.75
CA ALA A 493 15.08 -16.99 -1.31
C ALA A 493 14.80 -17.88 -0.09
N ALA A 494 13.89 -17.45 0.80
CA ALA A 494 13.45 -18.18 1.98
C ALA A 494 12.44 -19.31 1.67
N GLY A 495 12.02 -19.47 0.41
CA GLY A 495 11.18 -20.57 -0.06
C GLY A 495 9.71 -20.22 -0.31
N SER A 496 9.29 -18.97 -0.11
CA SER A 496 7.95 -18.52 -0.46
C SER A 496 7.81 -18.38 -1.98
N ARG A 497 6.65 -18.79 -2.54
CA ARG A 497 6.33 -18.52 -3.95
C ARG A 497 5.96 -17.04 -4.10
N THR A 498 6.92 -16.23 -4.54
CA THR A 498 6.77 -14.77 -4.59
C THR A 498 6.37 -14.25 -5.97
N PHE A 499 5.52 -13.23 -6.03
CA PHE A 499 5.21 -12.46 -7.24
C PHE A 499 5.31 -10.96 -6.91
N MET A 500 5.81 -10.16 -7.85
CA MET A 500 5.98 -8.71 -7.67
C MET A 500 5.26 -7.92 -8.77
N TYR A 501 4.52 -6.87 -8.43
CA TYR A 501 3.94 -5.93 -9.40
C TYR A 501 4.40 -4.49 -9.15
N VAL A 502 4.33 -3.67 -10.19
CA VAL A 502 4.46 -2.21 -10.12
C VAL A 502 3.21 -1.61 -10.77
N ASN A 503 2.41 -0.89 -10.00
CA ASN A 503 1.22 -0.20 -10.51
C ASN A 503 1.63 1.16 -11.08
N SER A 504 1.37 1.33 -12.37
CA SER A 504 1.59 2.56 -13.11
C SER A 504 0.28 3.16 -13.63
N TYR A 505 -0.88 2.69 -13.17
CA TYR A 505 -2.18 3.25 -13.54
C TYR A 505 -2.38 4.61 -12.87
N ASN A 506 -2.65 5.64 -13.69
CA ASN A 506 -2.85 7.01 -13.23
C ASN A 506 -4.31 7.43 -13.36
N PHE A 507 -4.97 7.69 -12.22
CA PHE A 507 -6.35 8.18 -12.16
C PHE A 507 -6.54 9.60 -12.74
N SER A 508 -5.46 10.37 -12.96
CA SER A 508 -5.55 11.72 -13.51
C SER A 508 -5.56 11.75 -15.04
N GLU A 509 -5.00 10.73 -15.71
CA GLU A 509 -4.79 10.71 -17.17
C GLU A 509 -6.05 10.55 -18.01
N ALA A 510 -7.10 9.91 -17.49
CA ALA A 510 -8.33 9.60 -18.25
C ALA A 510 -9.23 10.83 -18.54
N ARG A 511 -8.77 12.05 -18.20
CA ARG A 511 -9.57 13.28 -18.22
C ARG A 511 -9.36 14.06 -19.53
N GLU A 512 -9.78 13.48 -20.66
CA GLU A 512 -9.60 14.08 -22.00
C GLU A 512 -10.41 15.38 -22.21
N ASN A 513 -11.43 15.68 -21.40
CA ASN A 513 -12.21 16.93 -21.49
C ASN A 513 -11.89 17.89 -20.33
N ARG A 514 -11.09 18.92 -20.63
CA ARG A 514 -10.57 19.93 -19.67
C ARG A 514 -11.58 21.00 -19.23
N ASP A 515 -12.84 20.92 -19.65
CA ASP A 515 -13.83 22.00 -19.47
C ASP A 515 -14.59 21.96 -18.13
N GLU A 516 -14.50 20.86 -17.36
CA GLU A 516 -15.07 20.79 -16.01
C GLU A 516 -14.03 21.17 -14.94
N LYS A 517 -13.78 22.48 -14.84
CA LYS A 517 -12.73 23.07 -13.98
C LYS A 517 -13.00 23.07 -12.47
N GLU A 518 -14.03 22.39 -11.96
CA GLU A 518 -14.31 22.35 -10.51
C GLU A 518 -14.47 20.93 -9.93
N SER A 519 -14.73 19.90 -10.74
CA SER A 519 -14.78 18.49 -10.33
C SER A 519 -13.38 17.82 -10.27
N ALA A 520 -12.31 18.58 -10.47
CA ALA A 520 -10.98 18.10 -10.87
C ALA A 520 -9.95 17.82 -9.74
N GLN A 521 -10.26 17.89 -8.43
CA GLN A 521 -9.20 18.06 -7.41
C GLN A 521 -8.81 16.88 -6.50
N ALA A 522 -9.40 15.66 -6.61
CA ALA A 522 -9.02 14.57 -5.69
C ALA A 522 -7.68 13.89 -6.03
N PHE A 523 -7.47 13.55 -7.31
CA PHE A 523 -6.19 13.04 -7.82
C PHE A 523 -5.58 14.12 -8.71
N ARG A 524 -4.53 14.79 -8.22
CA ARG A 524 -3.85 15.86 -8.97
C ARG A 524 -2.82 15.26 -9.93
N ASP A 525 -2.59 15.92 -11.06
CA ASP A 525 -1.70 15.40 -12.12
C ASP A 525 -0.28 15.10 -11.63
N TRP A 526 0.24 15.89 -10.69
CA TRP A 526 1.58 15.68 -10.15
C TRP A 526 1.72 14.41 -9.30
N MET A 527 0.61 13.82 -8.86
CA MET A 527 0.59 12.63 -7.98
C MET A 527 0.79 11.32 -8.76
N GLY A 528 0.44 11.28 -10.05
CA GLY A 528 0.43 10.04 -10.83
C GLY A 528 -0.29 8.89 -10.12
N SER A 529 0.29 7.67 -10.18
CA SER A 529 -0.12 6.54 -9.34
C SER A 529 0.32 6.72 -7.89
N CYS A 530 -0.54 7.39 -7.11
CA CYS A 530 -0.40 7.69 -5.69
C CYS A 530 -0.28 6.46 -4.77
N HIS A 531 0.04 6.72 -3.49
CA HIS A 531 0.30 5.67 -2.51
C HIS A 531 -0.84 4.68 -2.23
N GLU A 532 -2.10 5.13 -2.28
CA GLU A 532 -3.29 4.28 -2.06
C GLU A 532 -3.98 3.86 -3.37
N CYS A 533 -3.36 4.14 -4.52
CA CYS A 533 -4.04 4.05 -5.81
C CYS A 533 -4.42 2.60 -6.17
N ASP A 534 -3.58 1.62 -5.84
CA ASP A 534 -3.89 0.20 -6.01
C ASP A 534 -4.97 -0.31 -5.03
N LEU A 535 -5.14 0.28 -3.85
CA LEU A 535 -6.27 0.00 -2.97
C LEU A 535 -7.60 0.46 -3.56
N TYR A 536 -7.66 1.64 -4.19
CA TYR A 536 -8.88 2.09 -4.87
C TYR A 536 -9.29 1.13 -5.99
N LEU A 537 -8.32 0.55 -6.70
CA LEU A 537 -8.54 -0.50 -7.69
C LEU A 537 -9.02 -1.81 -7.05
N LEU A 538 -8.37 -2.27 -5.98
CA LEU A 538 -8.69 -3.54 -5.31
C LEU A 538 -10.09 -3.54 -4.67
N PHE A 539 -10.39 -2.52 -3.87
CA PHE A 539 -11.68 -2.38 -3.18
C PHE A 539 -12.82 -1.99 -4.13
N GLY A 540 -12.51 -1.67 -5.39
CA GLY A 540 -13.50 -1.43 -6.42
C GLY A 540 -14.27 -0.13 -6.23
N PHE A 541 -13.59 0.93 -5.77
CA PHE A 541 -14.18 2.26 -5.62
C PHE A 541 -14.89 2.76 -6.89
N PRO A 542 -14.36 2.53 -8.11
CA PRO A 542 -15.06 2.89 -9.34
C PRO A 542 -16.45 2.23 -9.50
N PHE A 543 -16.70 1.08 -8.85
CA PHE A 543 -17.99 0.37 -8.87
C PHE A 543 -18.85 0.62 -7.63
N LEU A 544 -18.34 1.32 -6.62
CA LEU A 544 -19.02 1.51 -5.35
C LEU A 544 -20.18 2.52 -5.50
N GLU A 545 -21.33 2.18 -4.92
CA GLU A 545 -22.48 3.09 -4.88
C GLU A 545 -22.19 4.31 -3.98
N LYS A 546 -22.74 5.48 -4.32
CA LYS A 546 -22.46 6.75 -3.61
C LYS A 546 -22.84 6.71 -2.14
N GLU A 547 -23.85 5.92 -1.78
CA GLU A 547 -24.34 5.76 -0.41
C GLU A 547 -23.34 4.99 0.48
N LEU A 548 -22.50 4.15 -0.12
CA LEU A 548 -21.48 3.35 0.57
C LEU A 548 -20.10 4.00 0.52
N MET A 549 -19.95 5.05 -0.28
CA MET A 549 -18.68 5.73 -0.50
C MET A 549 -18.29 6.59 0.72
N PRO A 550 -17.01 6.59 1.14
CA PRO A 550 -16.53 7.48 2.17
C PRO A 550 -16.77 8.95 1.78
N LYS A 551 -17.20 9.77 2.72
CA LYS A 551 -17.57 11.18 2.47
C LYS A 551 -16.52 11.99 1.71
N HIS A 552 -15.23 11.75 1.99
CA HIS A 552 -14.14 12.46 1.33
C HIS A 552 -13.97 12.09 -0.15
N LEU A 553 -14.55 10.97 -0.60
CA LEU A 553 -14.53 10.50 -1.99
C LEU A 553 -15.86 10.65 -2.71
N ASN A 554 -16.94 11.07 -2.04
CA ASN A 554 -18.28 11.18 -2.64
C ASN A 554 -18.36 12.09 -3.88
N GLU A 555 -17.45 13.06 -3.97
CA GLU A 555 -17.36 14.02 -5.07
C GLU A 555 -16.40 13.56 -6.19
N VAL A 556 -15.73 12.41 -6.01
CA VAL A 556 -14.83 11.86 -7.03
C VAL A 556 -15.66 11.27 -8.17
N VAL A 557 -15.33 11.67 -9.39
CA VAL A 557 -15.91 11.10 -10.61
C VAL A 557 -15.00 9.98 -11.09
N TRP A 558 -15.57 8.77 -11.23
CA TRP A 558 -14.88 7.58 -11.73
C TRP A 558 -15.28 7.30 -13.17
N TYR A 559 -14.29 7.15 -14.05
CA TYR A 559 -14.47 6.90 -15.48
C TYR A 559 -14.54 5.41 -15.81
N ASN A 560 -14.93 5.08 -17.04
CA ASN A 560 -14.95 3.69 -17.53
C ASN A 560 -13.56 3.06 -17.56
N THR A 561 -12.52 3.86 -17.80
CA THR A 561 -11.12 3.41 -17.70
C THR A 561 -10.78 2.96 -16.28
N ASP A 562 -11.22 3.71 -15.26
CA ASP A 562 -11.00 3.36 -13.85
C ASP A 562 -11.72 2.05 -13.48
N ARG A 563 -12.95 1.89 -13.99
CA ARG A 563 -13.73 0.66 -13.84
C ARG A 563 -13.01 -0.53 -14.46
N ASN A 564 -12.46 -0.38 -15.66
CA ASN A 564 -11.75 -1.46 -16.35
C ASN A 564 -10.42 -1.79 -15.68
N ALA A 565 -9.65 -0.78 -15.26
CA ALA A 565 -8.43 -0.99 -14.49
C ALA A 565 -8.71 -1.69 -13.16
N SER A 566 -9.76 -1.27 -12.43
CA SER A 566 -10.21 -1.92 -11.19
C SER A 566 -10.76 -3.33 -11.43
N TYR A 567 -11.40 -3.56 -12.58
CA TYR A 567 -11.84 -4.88 -12.99
C TYR A 567 -10.64 -5.82 -13.08
N LEU A 568 -9.67 -5.45 -13.92
CA LEU A 568 -8.48 -6.23 -14.23
C LEU A 568 -7.58 -6.45 -13.00
N PHE A 569 -7.28 -5.39 -12.24
CA PHE A 569 -6.44 -5.47 -11.03
C PHE A 569 -7.05 -6.41 -9.98
N GLY A 570 -8.35 -6.35 -9.78
CA GLY A 570 -8.99 -7.23 -8.81
C GLY A 570 -9.18 -8.67 -9.30
N SER A 571 -9.23 -8.92 -10.61
CA SER A 571 -9.17 -10.28 -11.17
C SER A 571 -7.80 -10.92 -10.95
N MET A 572 -6.71 -10.15 -11.03
CA MET A 572 -5.36 -10.60 -10.65
C MET A 572 -5.28 -11.02 -9.19
N VAL A 573 -5.71 -10.15 -8.27
CA VAL A 573 -5.71 -10.46 -6.83
C VAL A 573 -6.65 -11.64 -6.55
N ARG A 574 -7.76 -11.73 -7.27
CA ARG A 574 -8.69 -12.86 -7.15
C ARG A 574 -8.04 -14.19 -7.50
N GLN A 575 -7.33 -14.26 -8.63
CA GLN A 575 -6.58 -15.45 -9.02
C GLN A 575 -5.56 -15.84 -7.96
N PHE A 576 -4.81 -14.86 -7.44
CA PHE A 576 -3.84 -15.13 -6.39
C PHE A 576 -4.46 -15.66 -5.10
N VAL A 577 -5.54 -15.05 -4.61
CA VAL A 577 -6.21 -15.49 -3.37
C VAL A 577 -6.86 -16.88 -3.51
N ARG A 578 -7.34 -17.24 -4.71
CA ARG A 578 -7.96 -18.56 -4.96
C ARG A 578 -6.96 -19.66 -5.26
N ASN A 579 -5.96 -19.37 -6.09
CA ASN A 579 -5.10 -20.36 -6.74
C ASN A 579 -3.63 -20.23 -6.34
N TYR A 580 -3.27 -19.23 -5.52
CA TYR A 580 -1.89 -18.89 -5.17
C TYR A 580 -1.01 -18.59 -6.39
N ASP A 581 -1.65 -18.06 -7.44
CA ASP A 581 -1.07 -17.71 -8.72
C ASP A 581 -1.87 -16.52 -9.29
N PRO A 582 -1.24 -15.37 -9.60
CA PRO A 582 -1.95 -14.20 -10.10
C PRO A 582 -2.22 -14.25 -11.62
N ASN A 583 -1.74 -15.28 -12.32
CA ASN A 583 -1.88 -15.40 -13.78
C ASN A 583 -3.34 -15.53 -14.22
N LEU A 584 -3.70 -14.83 -15.30
CA LEU A 584 -4.99 -14.99 -15.97
C LEU A 584 -4.87 -16.00 -17.14
N PRO A 585 -5.83 -16.92 -17.34
CA PRO A 585 -5.71 -18.02 -18.31
C PRO A 585 -5.44 -17.60 -19.75
N ASN A 586 -5.96 -16.45 -20.17
CA ASN A 586 -5.83 -15.96 -21.55
C ASN A 586 -4.61 -15.02 -21.76
N GLN A 587 -3.70 -14.92 -20.79
CA GLN A 587 -2.55 -14.02 -20.84
C GLN A 587 -1.21 -14.74 -20.96
N GLY A 588 -0.18 -13.97 -21.30
CA GLY A 588 1.21 -14.41 -21.19
C GLY A 588 1.59 -14.74 -19.75
N ILE A 589 2.63 -15.55 -19.58
CA ILE A 589 3.08 -16.04 -18.27
C ILE A 589 3.72 -14.89 -17.49
N TRP A 590 3.17 -14.58 -16.31
CA TRP A 590 3.83 -13.86 -15.23
C TRP A 590 4.59 -14.88 -14.35
N PRO A 591 5.91 -15.00 -14.53
CA PRO A 591 6.71 -15.92 -13.74
C PRO A 591 6.83 -15.41 -12.30
N ALA A 592 7.00 -16.36 -11.37
CA ALA A 592 7.33 -16.03 -9.99
C ALA A 592 8.63 -15.19 -9.93
N HIS A 593 8.66 -14.24 -9.00
CA HIS A 593 9.83 -13.45 -8.68
C HIS A 593 10.92 -14.37 -8.14
N GLN A 594 12.07 -14.40 -8.81
CA GLN A 594 13.20 -15.26 -8.46
C GLN A 594 14.42 -14.41 -8.08
N PRO A 595 15.28 -14.87 -7.14
CA PRO A 595 16.45 -14.14 -6.68
C PRO A 595 17.50 -13.81 -7.75
N ARG A 596 17.40 -14.40 -8.96
CA ARG A 596 18.28 -14.12 -10.09
C ARG A 596 17.62 -13.32 -11.21
N ALA A 597 16.31 -13.48 -11.38
CA ALA A 597 15.60 -12.93 -12.53
C ALA A 597 14.80 -11.68 -12.20
N HIS A 598 14.42 -11.49 -10.93
CA HIS A 598 13.74 -10.29 -10.42
C HIS A 598 12.56 -9.85 -11.29
N TRP A 599 11.76 -10.81 -11.73
CA TRP A 599 10.59 -10.55 -12.55
C TRP A 599 9.55 -9.75 -11.78
N PHE A 600 8.94 -8.79 -12.46
CA PHE A 600 7.76 -8.10 -11.97
C PHE A 600 6.76 -7.83 -13.09
N MET A 601 5.48 -7.68 -12.73
CA MET A 601 4.44 -7.23 -13.64
C MET A 601 4.32 -5.71 -13.56
N ASN A 602 4.62 -5.01 -14.65
CA ASN A 602 4.27 -3.60 -14.77
C ASN A 602 2.79 -3.49 -15.17
N PHE A 603 1.95 -3.24 -14.16
CA PHE A 603 0.51 -3.07 -14.35
C PHE A 603 0.23 -1.67 -14.89
N THR A 604 -0.30 -1.63 -16.12
CA THR A 604 -0.71 -0.41 -16.82
C THR A 604 -2.05 -0.69 -17.49
N TYR A 605 -2.90 0.32 -17.57
CA TYR A 605 -4.15 0.25 -18.30
C TYR A 605 -4.43 1.56 -19.02
N HIS A 606 -4.67 1.49 -20.33
CA HIS A 606 -5.12 2.63 -21.13
C HIS A 606 -6.40 2.26 -21.90
N ALA A 607 -7.21 3.26 -22.25
CA ALA A 607 -8.50 3.05 -22.92
C ALA A 607 -8.42 2.22 -24.22
N TYR A 608 -7.27 2.25 -24.89
CA TYR A 608 -7.01 1.56 -26.17
C TYR A 608 -6.35 0.18 -26.00
N GLN A 609 -6.06 -0.26 -24.77
CA GLN A 609 -5.50 -1.58 -24.51
C GLN A 609 -6.61 -2.65 -24.37
N PRO A 610 -6.32 -3.91 -24.74
CA PRO A 610 -7.24 -5.02 -24.48
C PRO A 610 -7.59 -5.13 -22.98
N THR A 611 -8.87 -5.36 -22.68
CA THR A 611 -9.38 -5.46 -21.31
C THR A 611 -8.93 -6.72 -20.57
N ASP A 612 -8.28 -7.63 -21.27
CA ASP A 612 -7.83 -8.93 -20.81
C ASP A 612 -6.30 -9.03 -20.74
N ARG A 613 -5.56 -7.92 -20.63
CA ARG A 613 -4.10 -7.91 -20.47
C ARG A 613 -3.67 -7.13 -19.24
N LEU A 614 -3.01 -7.78 -18.27
CA LEU A 614 -2.55 -7.16 -17.01
C LEU A 614 -1.51 -6.06 -17.21
N GLY A 615 -0.67 -6.21 -18.23
CA GLY A 615 0.41 -5.28 -18.50
C GLY A 615 1.58 -5.93 -19.21
N ILE A 616 2.78 -5.55 -18.82
CA ILE A 616 4.04 -6.04 -19.39
C ILE A 616 4.87 -6.66 -18.27
N VAL A 617 5.30 -7.91 -18.45
CA VAL A 617 6.27 -8.55 -17.56
C VAL A 617 7.65 -8.00 -17.90
N ASP A 618 8.34 -7.46 -16.90
CA ASP A 618 9.67 -6.89 -17.04
C ASP A 618 10.62 -7.44 -15.95
N ARG A 619 11.91 -7.14 -16.07
CA ARG A 619 12.95 -7.51 -15.11
C ARG A 619 13.63 -6.26 -14.57
N ASP A 620 13.97 -6.28 -13.29
CA ASP A 620 14.84 -5.25 -12.72
C ASP A 620 16.26 -5.35 -13.34
N TYR A 621 16.58 -4.43 -14.25
CA TYR A 621 17.87 -4.37 -14.94
C TYR A 621 19.04 -4.09 -13.99
N ARG A 622 18.80 -3.49 -12.81
CA ARG A 622 19.85 -3.16 -11.83
C ARG A 622 20.52 -4.40 -11.26
N TYR A 623 19.83 -5.55 -11.29
CA TYR A 623 20.42 -6.85 -10.93
C TYR A 623 21.04 -7.58 -12.13
N ALA A 624 20.64 -7.24 -13.37
CA ALA A 624 21.29 -7.75 -14.58
C ALA A 624 22.74 -7.25 -14.69
N GLU A 625 23.04 -6.04 -14.18
CA GLU A 625 24.37 -5.44 -14.23
C GLU A 625 25.39 -6.02 -13.23
N THR A 626 24.98 -6.90 -12.31
CA THR A 626 25.95 -7.71 -11.53
C THR A 626 26.60 -8.82 -12.35
N MET A 627 26.18 -9.02 -13.61
CA MET A 627 27.04 -9.62 -14.63
C MET A 627 27.92 -8.53 -15.22
N SER A 628 29.18 -8.54 -14.82
CA SER A 628 30.26 -7.57 -15.09
C SER A 628 30.56 -7.22 -16.55
N ASP A 629 29.75 -7.62 -17.52
CA ASP A 629 30.11 -7.57 -18.93
C ASP A 629 29.23 -6.60 -19.75
N GLN A 630 28.05 -6.19 -19.30
CA GLN A 630 27.16 -5.38 -20.16
C GLN A 630 27.68 -3.95 -20.40
N HIS A 631 28.31 -3.34 -19.40
CA HIS A 631 28.90 -2.00 -19.53
C HIS A 631 30.18 -2.03 -20.38
N ALA A 632 30.96 -3.12 -20.32
CA ALA A 632 32.13 -3.37 -21.17
C ALA A 632 31.71 -3.68 -22.63
N ILE A 633 30.66 -4.47 -22.82
CA ILE A 633 30.13 -4.83 -24.14
C ILE A 633 29.50 -3.60 -24.82
N ASN A 634 28.77 -2.75 -24.10
CA ASN A 634 28.19 -1.53 -24.68
C ASN A 634 29.25 -0.48 -25.02
N SER A 635 30.35 -0.40 -24.26
CA SER A 635 31.46 0.49 -24.57
C SER A 635 32.33 -0.06 -25.71
N GLU A 636 32.52 -1.37 -25.82
CA GLU A 636 33.24 -2.01 -26.93
C GLU A 636 32.42 -1.99 -28.25
N LEU A 637 31.11 -2.25 -28.19
CA LEU A 637 30.21 -2.08 -29.35
C LEU A 637 30.14 -0.63 -29.80
N LYS A 638 30.08 0.33 -28.86
CA LYS A 638 30.23 1.76 -29.19
C LYS A 638 31.57 2.04 -29.85
N LEU A 639 32.69 1.50 -29.35
CA LEU A 639 34.02 1.69 -29.95
C LEU A 639 34.14 1.05 -31.35
N ARG A 640 33.58 -0.14 -31.56
CA ARG A 640 33.56 -0.81 -32.86
C ARG A 640 32.68 -0.07 -33.86
N TYR A 641 31.54 0.45 -33.43
CA TYR A 641 30.67 1.30 -34.24
C TYR A 641 31.34 2.66 -34.55
N LEU A 642 32.06 3.26 -33.60
CA LEU A 642 32.87 4.48 -33.77
C LEU A 642 33.99 4.27 -34.81
N ASN A 643 34.70 3.15 -34.75
CA ASN A 643 35.74 2.80 -35.72
C ASN A 643 35.14 2.54 -37.11
N PHE A 644 33.99 1.87 -37.18
CA PHE A 644 33.26 1.64 -38.42
C PHE A 644 32.84 2.95 -39.10
N LEU A 645 32.22 3.89 -38.37
CA LEU A 645 31.79 5.17 -38.94
C LEU A 645 32.97 6.06 -39.39
N ASN A 646 34.09 6.05 -38.65
CA ASN A 646 35.30 6.77 -39.07
C ASN A 646 35.95 6.19 -40.34
N GLN A 647 35.83 4.89 -40.57
CA GLN A 647 36.32 4.24 -41.80
C GLN A 647 35.51 4.59 -43.06
N LEU A 648 34.29 5.14 -42.89
CA LEU A 648 33.41 5.53 -43.98
C LEU A 648 33.63 6.97 -44.46
N ASN A 649 34.39 7.78 -43.71
CA ASN A 649 34.65 9.18 -44.06
C ASN A 649 35.48 9.26 -45.36
N GLY A 650 34.96 9.93 -46.39
CA GLY A 650 35.58 10.01 -47.72
C GLY A 650 35.50 8.74 -48.57
N LYS A 651 34.75 7.71 -48.16
CA LYS A 651 34.52 6.49 -48.95
C LYS A 651 33.19 6.51 -49.68
N GLN A 652 33.16 5.92 -50.87
CA GLN A 652 31.95 5.71 -51.67
C GLN A 652 31.10 4.62 -51.03
N VAL A 653 29.81 4.91 -50.83
CA VAL A 653 28.83 3.98 -50.26
C VAL A 653 27.58 3.91 -51.11
N ASP A 654 27.00 2.71 -51.19
CA ASP A 654 25.71 2.47 -51.82
C ASP A 654 24.65 2.37 -50.72
N ILE A 655 23.71 3.32 -50.72
CA ILE A 655 22.61 3.37 -49.74
C ILE A 655 21.34 2.92 -50.43
N GLN A 656 20.75 1.83 -49.95
CA GLN A 656 19.50 1.30 -50.48
C GLN A 656 18.32 1.73 -49.62
N LEU A 657 17.40 2.48 -50.24
CA LEU A 657 16.16 2.95 -49.62
C LEU A 657 14.98 2.20 -50.24
N CYS A 658 14.17 1.57 -49.40
CA CYS A 658 12.92 0.87 -49.76
C CYS A 658 13.02 -0.06 -50.98
N GLU A 659 13.95 -1.03 -50.94
CA GLU A 659 14.13 -2.12 -51.91
C GLU A 659 14.25 -1.74 -53.41
N LYS A 660 14.22 -0.46 -53.80
CA LYS A 660 14.19 -0.08 -55.23
C LYS A 660 15.07 1.11 -55.64
N ILE A 661 15.58 1.91 -54.71
CA ILE A 661 16.44 3.05 -55.06
C ILE A 661 17.80 2.87 -54.38
N ILE A 662 18.84 2.70 -55.22
CA ILE A 662 20.24 2.71 -54.79
C ILE A 662 20.79 4.10 -55.09
N VAL A 663 21.19 4.82 -54.05
CA VAL A 663 21.85 6.12 -54.17
C VAL A 663 23.32 5.95 -53.87
N GLN A 664 24.17 6.29 -54.84
CA GLN A 664 25.62 6.31 -54.65
C GLN A 664 26.03 7.67 -54.10
N GLY A 665 26.76 7.68 -52.99
CA GLY A 665 27.22 8.92 -52.38
C GLY A 665 28.54 8.78 -51.63
N THR A 666 29.12 9.92 -51.27
CA THR A 666 30.33 10.01 -50.42
C THR A 666 30.00 10.81 -49.17
N PHE A 667 30.30 10.27 -48.00
CA PHE A 667 30.11 10.97 -46.72
C PHE A 667 31.22 11.99 -46.49
N GLU A 668 30.84 13.24 -46.20
CA GLU A 668 31.77 14.32 -45.85
C GLU A 668 31.43 14.93 -44.48
N GLY A 669 32.47 15.10 -43.64
CA GLY A 669 32.39 15.93 -42.44
C GLY A 669 31.58 15.33 -41.28
N ILE A 670 31.93 14.13 -40.81
CA ILE A 670 31.35 13.56 -39.58
C ILE A 670 31.99 14.25 -38.36
N GLN A 671 31.21 15.02 -37.60
CA GLN A 671 31.67 15.69 -36.39
C GLN A 671 30.84 15.31 -35.15
N ARG A 672 31.52 15.18 -34.01
CA ARG A 672 30.90 14.90 -32.72
C ARG A 672 30.48 16.20 -32.04
N ASN A 673 29.22 16.29 -31.60
CA ASN A 673 28.72 17.39 -30.77
C ASN A 673 27.98 16.83 -29.55
N GLY A 674 28.68 16.72 -28.42
CA GLY A 674 28.12 16.13 -27.19
C GLY A 674 27.79 14.63 -27.34
N GLU A 675 26.53 14.27 -27.07
CA GLU A 675 25.99 12.89 -27.20
C GLU A 675 25.43 12.57 -28.60
N HIS A 676 25.44 13.54 -29.53
CA HIS A 676 24.92 13.37 -30.89
C HIS A 676 26.03 13.52 -31.96
N PHE A 677 25.83 12.89 -33.12
CA PHE A 677 26.71 13.00 -34.28
C PHE A 677 26.02 13.77 -35.40
N LEU A 678 26.73 14.76 -35.96
CA LEU A 678 26.29 15.53 -37.12
C LEU A 678 27.09 15.06 -38.34
N ILE A 679 26.37 14.51 -39.32
CA ILE A 679 26.91 14.27 -40.67
C ILE A 679 26.65 15.56 -41.43
N GLN A 680 27.71 16.28 -41.81
CA GLN A 680 27.56 17.56 -42.49
C GLN A 680 26.87 17.36 -43.84
N ASN A 681 27.50 16.62 -44.76
CA ASN A 681 27.03 16.53 -46.14
C ASN A 681 27.11 15.09 -46.70
N LEU A 682 26.12 14.69 -47.51
CA LEU A 682 26.21 13.51 -48.39
C LEU A 682 26.23 13.99 -49.84
N SER A 683 27.37 13.82 -50.52
CA SER A 683 27.53 14.24 -51.91
C SER A 683 27.12 13.11 -52.85
N THR A 684 26.15 13.37 -53.73
CA THR A 684 25.64 12.42 -54.74
C THR A 684 25.81 13.02 -56.15
N PRO A 685 25.81 12.19 -57.23
CA PRO A 685 25.90 12.69 -58.60
C PRO A 685 24.78 13.67 -59.00
N THR A 686 23.66 13.67 -58.25
CA THR A 686 22.50 14.54 -58.47
C THR A 686 22.50 15.80 -57.61
N GLY A 687 23.46 15.97 -56.69
CA GLY A 687 23.58 17.14 -55.80
C GLY A 687 24.10 16.79 -54.41
N VAL A 688 24.37 17.83 -53.62
CA VAL A 688 24.83 17.73 -52.21
C VAL A 688 23.61 17.84 -51.29
N LEU A 689 23.45 16.87 -50.38
CA LEU A 689 22.43 16.88 -49.34
C LEU A 689 23.06 17.41 -48.03
N ASP A 690 22.68 18.62 -47.64
CA ASP A 690 23.11 19.26 -46.39
C ASP A 690 22.06 19.03 -45.28
N ASN A 691 22.49 18.67 -44.07
CA ASN A 691 21.66 18.57 -42.85
C ASN A 691 20.40 17.66 -42.95
N GLY A 692 20.53 16.46 -43.52
CA GLY A 692 19.39 15.54 -43.67
C GLY A 692 18.88 14.93 -42.35
N VAL A 693 17.64 15.25 -41.96
CA VAL A 693 16.83 14.43 -41.03
C VAL A 693 16.00 13.46 -41.87
N ILE A 694 16.29 12.16 -41.81
CA ILE A 694 15.44 11.10 -42.39
C ILE A 694 14.25 10.90 -41.43
N ARG A 695 13.05 11.36 -41.82
CA ARG A 695 11.83 11.12 -41.03
C ARG A 695 11.07 9.88 -41.52
N THR A 696 11.07 8.88 -40.64
CA THR A 696 9.95 8.00 -40.25
C THR A 696 9.29 7.15 -41.35
N LYS A 697 9.90 6.01 -41.67
CA LYS A 697 9.33 4.64 -41.63
C LYS A 697 10.17 3.58 -42.35
N ASP A 698 11.31 3.96 -42.94
CA ASP A 698 12.08 3.05 -43.79
C ASP A 698 13.35 2.52 -43.12
N THR A 699 13.60 1.22 -43.28
CA THR A 699 14.82 0.54 -42.83
C THR A 699 15.95 0.82 -43.83
N VAL A 700 17.02 1.48 -43.39
CA VAL A 700 18.20 1.75 -44.24
C VAL A 700 19.14 0.55 -44.19
N SER A 701 19.39 -0.09 -45.33
CA SER A 701 20.40 -1.15 -45.47
C SER A 701 21.61 -0.63 -46.22
N ILE A 702 22.79 -0.72 -45.59
CA ILE A 702 24.07 -0.32 -46.18
C ILE A 702 24.82 -1.61 -46.56
N SER A 703 25.05 -1.84 -47.86
CA SER A 703 25.86 -2.95 -48.34
C SER A 703 27.26 -2.45 -48.72
N LEU A 704 28.29 -3.02 -48.11
CA LEU A 704 29.69 -2.72 -48.40
C LEU A 704 30.34 -3.96 -49.01
N ASP A 705 30.89 -3.85 -50.23
CA ASP A 705 31.70 -4.91 -50.83
C ASP A 705 33.10 -4.90 -50.20
N LEU A 706 33.24 -5.61 -49.07
CA LEU A 706 34.52 -5.79 -48.37
C LEU A 706 35.33 -6.90 -49.05
N LYS A 707 35.88 -6.62 -50.23
CA LYS A 707 37.00 -7.40 -50.77
C LYS A 707 38.33 -6.75 -50.35
N LYS A 708 39.04 -7.45 -49.45
CA LYS A 708 40.28 -7.08 -48.72
C LYS A 708 39.97 -6.17 -47.53
N GLU A 709 40.11 -6.56 -46.26
CA GLU A 709 41.08 -7.41 -45.57
C GLU A 709 40.42 -8.08 -44.33
N GLN A 710 41.02 -9.18 -43.86
CA GLN A 710 40.61 -9.98 -42.68
C GLN A 710 40.61 -9.20 -41.37
#